data_AF-A0A5D2QBS1-F1
#
_entry.id   AF-A0A5D2QBS1-F1
#
_cell.length_a   1.000
_cell.length_b   1.000
_cell.length_c   1.000
_cell.angle_alpha   90.00
_cell.angle_beta   90.00
_cell.angle_gamma   90.00
#
_symmetry.space_group_name_H-M   'P 1'
#
loop_
_entity.id
_entity.type
_entity.pdbx_description
1 polymer ?
#
loop_
_entity_poly.entity_id
_entity_poly.type
_entity_poly.pdbx_seq_one_letter_code
_entity_poly.pdbx_strand_id
1 'polypeptide(L)'
;MIPVDEALQIVLSVAQKLPPATVPLHQALGKVLAQDIVAPDPLPPYPASIKDGYAVIASDGPGEYPVIVESRAGNDGLGVTVTPGTVAYVTTGGPIRDGADAVVQVEDTEQVKASSETKHVKILVQTSKGVDIRQVGCDIQKDAVVLKSGERIGASEVGLLATVGVTMVKVQPTPTIAVLSTGDELVEPTVGSLSRGKIRDSNRAMLLAAAAQEQCTVRDLGLVGDDKEELERVLDGAFSSGINILLTSGGVSMGDKDFVKPLLEKKGKVHFNKVCMKPGKPLTFAEICLNRAENASVNKVLAFGLPGNPVSCLVCFQLFVVPTVRLLAGWENPHLLRVEARLQQPLKADPVRPEFYRATIRWEANDGSGSAGFVAESTGHQMSSRLLSMKSANALLELPASGRVIPAGSSVSTIVISDLSGTPLSKAASSYDSSSSSTPHKSVPNEIMGDRSQDVQFKVAVLTVSDTVASGAGPDRSGPRAVSVVNSSSEKLGGAKVVATGVVSDDVGKIKEVLQRWSDIDKLDLILTLGGTGFTPRDVTPEATKEVIEKETPGLLYVMMQESLKVTPFAMLSRSAAGIRGSTLIINMPGNPNAVAECMEALLPALKHALKQVKGDKREKHPRHIPHEHATPVDTWERSHKLASAGSVKPSCPCSH
;
A
#
# COMPACT_ATOMS: atom_id res chain seq x y z
N MET A 1 20.77 -16.79 -31.04
CA MET A 1 19.75 -15.93 -30.38
C MET A 1 18.54 -16.81 -30.27
N ILE A 2 18.12 -17.13 -29.06
CA ILE A 2 17.06 -18.13 -28.81
C ILE A 2 15.68 -17.47 -28.66
N PRO A 3 14.57 -18.14 -28.96
CA PRO A 3 13.22 -17.66 -28.68
C PRO A 3 12.98 -17.38 -27.18
N VAL A 4 11.95 -16.57 -26.89
CA VAL A 4 11.57 -16.19 -25.51
C VAL A 4 11.13 -17.41 -24.71
N ASP A 5 10.27 -18.25 -25.28
CA ASP A 5 9.74 -19.42 -24.58
C ASP A 5 10.84 -20.44 -24.27
N GLU A 6 11.76 -20.66 -25.21
CA GLU A 6 12.95 -21.49 -24.98
C GLU A 6 13.84 -20.90 -23.86
N ALA A 7 14.08 -19.59 -23.87
CA ALA A 7 14.85 -18.92 -22.82
C ALA A 7 14.18 -19.04 -21.44
N LEU A 8 12.86 -18.87 -21.36
CA LEU A 8 12.11 -19.01 -20.12
C LEU A 8 12.11 -20.46 -19.63
N GLN A 9 11.92 -21.44 -20.52
CA GLN A 9 12.01 -22.86 -20.17
C GLN A 9 13.39 -23.23 -19.60
N ILE A 10 14.47 -22.73 -20.22
CA ILE A 10 15.82 -22.92 -19.70
C ILE A 10 15.93 -22.37 -18.27
N VAL A 11 15.48 -21.13 -18.04
CA VAL A 11 15.50 -20.49 -16.71
C VAL A 11 14.75 -21.34 -15.68
N LEU A 12 13.51 -21.73 -15.98
CA LEU A 12 12.67 -22.50 -15.05
C LEU A 12 13.19 -23.92 -14.81
N SER A 13 13.89 -24.52 -15.78
CA SER A 13 14.51 -25.85 -15.62
C SER A 13 15.72 -25.86 -14.68
N VAL A 14 16.40 -24.72 -14.56
CA VAL A 14 17.56 -24.54 -13.68
C VAL A 14 17.12 -24.13 -12.27
N ALA A 15 16.04 -23.37 -12.18
CA ALA A 15 15.46 -22.88 -10.95
C ALA A 15 14.87 -24.02 -10.09
N GLN A 16 15.01 -23.92 -8.76
CA GLN A 16 14.53 -24.92 -7.82
C GLN A 16 13.77 -24.23 -6.68
N LYS A 17 12.71 -24.88 -6.18
CA LYS A 17 11.97 -24.40 -5.01
C LYS A 17 12.92 -24.25 -3.82
N LEU A 18 12.77 -23.17 -3.07
CA LEU A 18 13.55 -22.97 -1.86
C LEU A 18 13.14 -23.98 -0.77
N PRO A 19 14.04 -24.32 0.17
CA PRO A 19 13.65 -25.12 1.32
C PRO A 19 12.56 -24.41 2.15
N PRO A 20 11.52 -25.14 2.59
CA PRO A 20 10.47 -24.57 3.43
C PRO A 20 11.01 -23.96 4.73
N ALA A 21 10.36 -22.91 5.20
CA ALA A 21 10.64 -22.26 6.48
C ALA A 21 9.35 -22.08 7.29
N THR A 22 9.46 -22.08 8.62
CA THR A 22 8.33 -21.80 9.51
C THR A 22 8.34 -20.32 9.88
N VAL A 23 7.22 -19.63 9.69
CA VAL A 23 7.06 -18.20 9.96
C VAL A 23 5.85 -17.92 10.84
N PRO A 24 5.82 -16.82 11.60
CA PRO A 24 4.61 -16.37 12.28
C PRO A 24 3.47 -16.06 11.29
N LEU A 25 2.22 -16.27 11.72
CA LEU A 25 1.02 -16.09 10.88
C LEU A 25 0.97 -14.76 10.11
N HIS A 26 1.30 -13.65 10.77
CA HIS A 26 1.29 -12.32 10.15
C HIS A 26 2.33 -12.16 9.02
N GLN A 27 3.35 -13.03 8.96
CA GLN A 27 4.35 -13.07 7.89
C GLN A 27 4.03 -14.10 6.82
N ALA A 28 2.96 -14.90 6.98
CA ALA A 28 2.58 -15.94 6.03
C ALA A 28 1.87 -15.38 4.78
N LEU A 29 1.28 -14.18 4.87
CA LEU A 29 0.55 -13.54 3.78
C LEU A 29 1.39 -13.48 2.49
N GLY A 30 0.79 -13.93 1.39
CA GLY A 30 1.36 -13.96 0.05
C GLY A 30 2.29 -15.14 -0.26
N LYS A 31 2.71 -15.92 0.76
CA LYS A 31 3.57 -17.10 0.60
C LYS A 31 2.75 -18.35 0.25
N VAL A 32 3.45 -19.39 -0.19
CA VAL A 32 2.86 -20.69 -0.52
C VAL A 32 3.00 -21.65 0.65
N LEU A 33 1.94 -22.36 1.00
CA LEU A 33 1.91 -23.34 2.08
C LEU A 33 2.77 -24.57 1.77
N ALA A 34 3.59 -25.02 2.71
CA ALA A 34 4.51 -26.15 2.52
C ALA A 34 4.11 -27.42 3.27
N GLN A 35 2.91 -27.44 3.85
CA GLN A 35 2.30 -28.61 4.49
C GLN A 35 0.79 -28.43 4.53
N ASP A 36 0.03 -29.52 4.56
CA ASP A 36 -1.42 -29.45 4.79
C ASP A 36 -1.72 -28.92 6.20
N ILE A 37 -2.83 -28.23 6.35
CA ILE A 37 -3.35 -27.74 7.63
C ILE A 37 -4.61 -28.51 7.95
N VAL A 38 -4.62 -29.14 9.12
CA VAL A 38 -5.70 -29.97 9.62
C VAL A 38 -6.39 -29.27 10.77
N ALA A 39 -7.71 -29.25 10.79
CA ALA A 39 -8.49 -28.67 11.88
C ALA A 39 -8.44 -29.55 13.13
N PRO A 40 -7.92 -29.07 14.28
CA PRO A 40 -7.87 -29.87 15.51
C PRO A 40 -9.26 -30.05 16.15
N ASP A 41 -10.17 -29.13 15.87
CA ASP A 41 -11.52 -29.02 16.43
C ASP A 41 -12.52 -28.68 15.32
N PRO A 42 -13.80 -29.03 15.47
CA PRO A 42 -14.83 -28.64 14.51
C PRO A 42 -15.21 -27.16 14.61
N LEU A 43 -15.76 -26.60 13.53
CA LEU A 43 -16.39 -25.28 13.52
C LEU A 43 -17.86 -25.37 13.05
N PRO A 44 -18.83 -24.89 13.85
CA PRO A 44 -18.66 -24.50 15.26
C PRO A 44 -18.33 -25.72 16.15
N PRO A 45 -17.69 -25.52 17.32
CA PRO A 45 -17.35 -26.61 18.25
C PRO A 45 -18.52 -27.08 19.14
N TYR A 46 -19.64 -26.36 19.09
CA TYR A 46 -20.90 -26.66 19.77
C TYR A 46 -22.06 -26.29 18.82
N PRO A 47 -23.28 -26.83 19.02
CA PRO A 47 -24.44 -26.39 18.26
C PRO A 47 -24.68 -24.90 18.54
N ALA A 48 -24.68 -24.06 17.50
CA ALA A 48 -24.72 -22.61 17.63
C ALA A 48 -25.94 -22.03 16.94
N SER A 49 -26.53 -20.98 17.53
CA SER A 49 -27.64 -20.26 16.89
C SER A 49 -27.17 -19.51 15.63
N ILE A 50 -27.96 -19.58 14.56
CA ILE A 50 -27.80 -18.76 13.36
C ILE A 50 -28.37 -17.35 13.57
N LYS A 51 -29.34 -17.20 14.49
CA LYS A 51 -30.11 -15.96 14.69
C LYS A 51 -30.06 -15.48 16.14
N ASP A 52 -30.35 -14.20 16.33
CA ASP A 52 -30.81 -13.69 17.62
C ASP A 52 -32.29 -14.07 17.80
N GLY A 53 -32.65 -14.64 18.94
CA GLY A 53 -33.99 -15.18 19.14
C GLY A 53 -34.11 -16.12 20.34
N TYR A 54 -34.90 -17.18 20.18
CA TYR A 54 -35.20 -18.12 21.25
C TYR A 54 -34.98 -19.56 20.78
N ALA A 55 -34.14 -20.28 21.51
CA ALA A 55 -33.98 -21.72 21.38
C ALA A 55 -35.19 -22.40 22.04
N VAL A 56 -35.87 -23.23 21.26
CA VAL A 56 -37.15 -23.86 21.59
C VAL A 56 -37.09 -25.37 21.35
N ILE A 57 -38.10 -26.08 21.85
CA ILE A 57 -38.44 -27.41 21.35
C ILE A 57 -39.48 -27.24 20.26
N ALA A 58 -39.14 -27.63 19.04
CA ALA A 58 -39.95 -27.37 17.85
C ALA A 58 -41.39 -27.91 17.97
N SER A 59 -41.60 -29.02 18.68
CA SER A 59 -42.92 -29.62 18.87
C SER A 59 -43.85 -28.82 19.79
N ASP A 60 -43.35 -27.84 20.56
CA ASP A 60 -44.19 -27.03 21.45
C ASP A 60 -45.09 -26.05 20.67
N GLY A 61 -44.63 -25.60 19.48
CA GLY A 61 -45.37 -24.73 18.57
C GLY A 61 -45.48 -23.27 19.02
N PRO A 62 -46.40 -22.48 18.41
CA PRO A 62 -46.70 -21.12 18.83
C PRO A 62 -47.36 -21.07 20.22
N GLY A 63 -46.91 -20.15 21.07
CA GLY A 63 -47.38 -20.06 22.46
C GLY A 63 -46.59 -19.07 23.30
N GLU A 64 -47.02 -18.84 24.53
CA GLU A 64 -46.27 -18.04 25.51
C GLU A 64 -45.47 -18.96 26.43
N TYR A 65 -44.19 -18.69 26.58
CA TYR A 65 -43.25 -19.53 27.33
C TYR A 65 -42.37 -18.70 28.28
N PRO A 66 -42.02 -19.24 29.46
CA PRO A 66 -41.00 -18.66 30.32
C PRO A 66 -39.62 -18.80 29.70
N VAL A 67 -38.85 -17.71 29.76
CA VAL A 67 -37.44 -17.68 29.36
C VAL A 67 -36.60 -18.13 30.55
N ILE A 68 -36.14 -19.38 30.53
CA ILE A 68 -35.48 -20.00 31.68
C ILE A 68 -33.98 -19.70 31.76
N VAL A 69 -33.38 -19.27 30.64
CA VAL A 69 -31.95 -18.91 30.57
C VAL A 69 -31.67 -18.02 29.36
N GLU A 70 -30.58 -17.26 29.42
CA GLU A 70 -30.04 -16.49 28.30
C GLU A 70 -28.65 -17.06 27.97
N SER A 71 -28.42 -17.48 26.72
CA SER A 71 -27.18 -18.11 26.24
C SER A 71 -26.59 -17.29 25.10
N ARG A 72 -25.58 -16.45 25.40
CA ARG A 72 -24.96 -15.56 24.41
C ARG A 72 -23.59 -16.05 23.98
N ALA A 73 -22.75 -16.42 24.93
CA ALA A 73 -21.40 -16.92 24.67
C ALA A 73 -20.89 -17.76 25.85
N GLY A 74 -19.80 -18.49 25.63
CA GLY A 74 -19.10 -19.21 26.69
C GLY A 74 -20.00 -20.13 27.51
N ASN A 75 -19.94 -19.98 28.83
CA ASN A 75 -20.63 -20.84 29.81
C ASN A 75 -22.06 -20.39 30.14
N ASP A 76 -22.62 -19.42 29.43
CA ASP A 76 -23.95 -18.88 29.71
C ASP A 76 -25.04 -19.96 29.72
N GLY A 77 -25.62 -20.28 30.87
CA GLY A 77 -26.63 -21.33 30.96
C GLY A 77 -26.10 -22.75 30.91
N LEU A 78 -24.80 -22.96 31.14
CA LEU A 78 -24.22 -24.30 31.29
C LEU A 78 -24.94 -25.07 32.41
N GLY A 79 -25.34 -26.31 32.12
CA GLY A 79 -26.09 -27.16 33.04
C GLY A 79 -27.60 -26.91 33.08
N VAL A 80 -28.12 -25.94 32.32
CA VAL A 80 -29.56 -25.71 32.15
C VAL A 80 -30.04 -26.49 30.92
N THR A 81 -31.12 -27.27 31.08
CA THR A 81 -31.79 -28.00 30.00
C THR A 81 -33.10 -27.29 29.66
N VAL A 82 -33.30 -26.98 28.38
CA VAL A 82 -34.59 -26.51 27.84
C VAL A 82 -35.54 -27.70 27.79
N THR A 83 -36.66 -27.57 28.48
CA THR A 83 -37.69 -28.63 28.62
C THR A 83 -38.99 -28.21 27.94
N PRO A 84 -39.89 -29.15 27.59
CA PRO A 84 -41.15 -28.81 26.93
C PRO A 84 -41.92 -27.73 27.71
N GLY A 85 -42.37 -26.69 27.00
CA GLY A 85 -43.03 -25.53 27.59
C GLY A 85 -42.07 -24.46 28.16
N THR A 86 -40.78 -24.51 27.84
CA THR A 86 -39.78 -23.49 28.24
C THR A 86 -38.90 -23.11 27.05
N VAL A 87 -38.30 -21.92 27.10
CA VAL A 87 -37.39 -21.43 26.05
C VAL A 87 -36.14 -20.80 26.62
N ALA A 88 -35.07 -20.75 25.83
CA ALA A 88 -33.84 -20.03 26.15
C ALA A 88 -33.63 -18.89 25.18
N TYR A 89 -33.35 -17.67 25.66
CA TYR A 89 -32.91 -16.60 24.78
C TYR A 89 -31.51 -16.90 24.26
N VAL A 90 -31.29 -16.74 22.96
CA VAL A 90 -30.00 -16.96 22.30
C VAL A 90 -29.67 -15.78 21.41
N THR A 91 -28.37 -15.48 21.30
CA THR A 91 -27.85 -14.59 20.25
C THR A 91 -27.18 -15.38 19.14
N THR A 92 -26.95 -14.75 17.99
CA THR A 92 -26.17 -15.32 16.89
C THR A 92 -24.80 -15.79 17.38
N GLY A 93 -24.47 -17.06 17.13
CA GLY A 93 -23.25 -17.70 17.64
C GLY A 93 -23.34 -18.24 19.08
N GLY A 94 -24.43 -17.95 19.79
CA GLY A 94 -24.67 -18.46 21.14
C GLY A 94 -24.87 -19.98 21.16
N PRO A 95 -24.34 -20.70 22.17
CA PRO A 95 -24.53 -22.15 22.25
C PRO A 95 -25.99 -22.51 22.50
N ILE A 96 -26.51 -23.47 21.73
CA ILE A 96 -27.82 -24.08 21.97
C ILE A 96 -27.72 -25.01 23.18
N ARG A 97 -28.64 -24.85 24.13
CA ARG A 97 -28.65 -25.64 25.36
C ARG A 97 -29.36 -26.96 25.18
N ASP A 98 -28.97 -27.93 26.00
CA ASP A 98 -29.51 -29.29 25.94
C ASP A 98 -31.04 -29.26 25.99
N GLY A 99 -31.66 -30.12 25.19
CA GLY A 99 -33.12 -30.21 25.08
C GLY A 99 -33.73 -29.31 24.00
N ALA A 100 -33.18 -28.13 23.71
CA ALA A 100 -33.64 -27.32 22.58
C ALA A 100 -33.21 -27.94 21.24
N ASP A 101 -34.08 -27.88 20.23
CA ASP A 101 -33.85 -28.50 18.93
C ASP A 101 -34.16 -27.61 17.73
N ALA A 102 -34.59 -26.37 17.95
CA ALA A 102 -34.73 -25.32 16.93
C ALA A 102 -34.52 -23.93 17.52
N VAL A 103 -34.29 -22.93 16.66
CA VAL A 103 -34.32 -21.51 17.04
C VAL A 103 -35.44 -20.81 16.27
N VAL A 104 -36.15 -19.92 16.95
CA VAL A 104 -37.08 -18.95 16.35
C VAL A 104 -36.44 -17.57 16.47
N GLN A 105 -36.25 -16.88 15.34
CA GLN A 105 -35.67 -15.53 15.31
C GLN A 105 -36.54 -14.54 16.08
N VAL A 106 -35.92 -13.52 16.67
CA VAL A 106 -36.61 -12.55 17.55
C VAL A 106 -37.77 -11.84 16.85
N GLU A 107 -37.68 -11.61 15.54
CA GLU A 107 -38.71 -10.99 14.72
C GLU A 107 -40.02 -11.79 14.68
N ASP A 108 -39.95 -13.10 14.90
CA ASP A 108 -41.11 -14.00 14.97
C ASP A 108 -41.57 -14.25 16.42
N THR A 109 -41.26 -13.31 17.32
CA THR A 109 -41.64 -13.34 18.73
C THR A 109 -42.19 -12.00 19.23
N GLU A 110 -43.01 -12.05 20.28
CA GLU A 110 -43.51 -10.87 21.00
C GLU A 110 -43.05 -10.91 22.46
N GLN A 111 -42.47 -9.81 22.95
CA GLN A 111 -42.19 -9.66 24.38
C GLN A 111 -43.49 -9.52 25.17
N VAL A 112 -43.65 -10.33 26.21
CA VAL A 112 -44.79 -10.23 27.12
C VAL A 112 -44.42 -9.34 28.30
N LYS A 113 -45.29 -8.37 28.64
CA LYS A 113 -45.07 -7.49 29.80
C LYS A 113 -45.06 -8.32 31.08
N ALA A 114 -43.93 -8.32 31.77
CA ALA A 114 -43.74 -9.12 32.98
C ALA A 114 -44.72 -8.71 34.10
N SER A 115 -45.54 -9.65 34.56
CA SER A 115 -46.28 -9.58 35.83
C SER A 115 -45.58 -10.30 36.98
N SER A 116 -44.44 -10.96 36.72
CA SER A 116 -43.65 -11.79 37.65
C SER A 116 -42.13 -11.60 37.44
N GLU A 117 -41.30 -12.14 38.36
CA GLU A 117 -39.83 -12.09 38.25
C GLU A 117 -39.26 -12.86 37.04
N THR A 118 -39.99 -13.84 36.49
CA THR A 118 -39.57 -14.62 35.31
C THR A 118 -40.01 -13.94 34.00
N LYS A 119 -39.06 -13.68 33.09
CA LYS A 119 -39.34 -13.15 31.75
C LYS A 119 -40.14 -14.17 30.93
N HIS A 120 -41.09 -13.68 30.15
CA HIS A 120 -41.89 -14.49 29.22
C HIS A 120 -41.77 -13.94 27.80
N VAL A 121 -41.89 -14.83 26.83
CA VAL A 121 -41.94 -14.50 25.40
C VAL A 121 -43.05 -15.29 24.74
N LYS A 122 -43.70 -14.67 23.75
CA LYS A 122 -44.64 -15.34 22.89
C LYS A 122 -44.00 -15.68 21.56
N ILE A 123 -43.94 -16.97 21.24
CA ILE A 123 -43.52 -17.50 19.94
C ILE A 123 -44.71 -17.45 18.99
N LEU A 124 -44.56 -16.80 17.84
CA LEU A 124 -45.67 -16.53 16.91
C LEU A 124 -45.82 -17.59 15.81
N VAL A 125 -44.75 -18.33 15.53
CA VAL A 125 -44.65 -19.22 14.37
C VAL A 125 -44.34 -20.65 14.78
N GLN A 126 -44.80 -21.61 13.97
CA GLN A 126 -44.38 -23.00 14.08
C GLN A 126 -43.01 -23.16 13.42
N THR A 127 -42.04 -23.72 14.14
CA THR A 127 -40.72 -24.07 13.59
C THR A 127 -40.58 -25.58 13.39
N SER A 128 -39.44 -26.02 12.85
CA SER A 128 -39.08 -27.43 12.66
C SER A 128 -37.73 -27.73 13.27
N LYS A 129 -37.52 -28.98 13.67
CA LYS A 129 -36.25 -29.43 14.25
C LYS A 129 -35.07 -29.10 13.32
N GLY A 130 -34.02 -28.51 13.90
CA GLY A 130 -32.77 -28.12 13.23
C GLY A 130 -32.79 -26.74 12.59
N VAL A 131 -33.93 -26.05 12.53
CA VAL A 131 -34.02 -24.70 11.96
C VAL A 131 -33.17 -23.73 12.78
N ASP A 132 -32.40 -22.90 12.08
CA ASP A 132 -31.54 -21.86 12.62
C ASP A 132 -30.49 -22.35 13.65
N ILE A 133 -30.10 -23.63 13.56
CA ILE A 133 -29.01 -24.21 14.34
C ILE A 133 -27.88 -24.66 13.41
N ARG A 134 -26.68 -24.08 13.59
CA ARG A 134 -25.43 -24.63 13.04
C ARG A 134 -24.99 -25.81 13.89
N GLN A 135 -25.08 -27.01 13.32
CA GLN A 135 -24.62 -28.23 13.97
C GLN A 135 -23.09 -28.22 14.12
N VAL A 136 -22.59 -29.00 15.09
CA VAL A 136 -21.14 -29.12 15.33
C VAL A 136 -20.44 -29.54 14.04
N GLY A 137 -19.43 -28.78 13.64
CA GLY A 137 -18.60 -29.06 12.49
C GLY A 137 -19.28 -28.90 11.13
N CYS A 138 -20.41 -28.18 11.03
CA CYS A 138 -21.07 -27.95 9.75
C CYS A 138 -20.23 -27.10 8.78
N ASP A 139 -19.36 -26.22 9.29
CA ASP A 139 -18.47 -25.40 8.47
C ASP A 139 -17.11 -26.08 8.28
N ILE A 140 -16.54 -26.61 9.37
CA ILE A 140 -15.27 -27.35 9.36
C ILE A 140 -15.42 -28.58 10.24
N GLN A 141 -15.25 -29.76 9.68
CA GLN A 141 -15.21 -30.99 10.47
C GLN A 141 -13.87 -31.12 11.18
N LYS A 142 -13.89 -31.73 12.37
CA LYS A 142 -12.66 -32.13 13.05
C LYS A 142 -11.83 -33.04 12.13
N ASP A 143 -10.51 -32.83 12.15
CA ASP A 143 -9.52 -33.57 11.35
C ASP A 143 -9.62 -33.34 9.83
N ALA A 144 -10.46 -32.40 9.37
CA ALA A 144 -10.50 -32.01 7.97
C ALA A 144 -9.26 -31.20 7.56
N VAL A 145 -8.77 -31.44 6.34
CA VAL A 145 -7.73 -30.58 5.72
C VAL A 145 -8.40 -29.28 5.25
N VAL A 146 -8.09 -28.18 5.92
CA VAL A 146 -8.67 -26.85 5.64
C VAL A 146 -7.88 -26.06 4.61
N LEU A 147 -6.57 -26.33 4.49
CA LEU A 147 -5.67 -25.75 3.48
C LEU A 147 -4.67 -26.82 3.04
N LYS A 148 -4.35 -26.86 1.75
CA LYS A 148 -3.43 -27.85 1.17
C LYS A 148 -2.06 -27.26 0.87
N SER A 149 -1.03 -28.09 1.00
CA SER A 149 0.31 -27.71 0.53
C SER A 149 0.28 -27.32 -0.94
N GLY A 150 0.95 -26.22 -1.28
CA GLY A 150 0.93 -25.62 -2.61
C GLY A 150 -0.06 -24.45 -2.76
N GLU A 151 -0.99 -24.28 -1.82
CA GLU A 151 -1.91 -23.15 -1.83
C GLU A 151 -1.21 -21.84 -1.42
N ARG A 152 -1.58 -20.74 -2.10
CA ARG A 152 -1.09 -19.41 -1.77
C ARG A 152 -1.96 -18.80 -0.68
N ILE A 153 -1.32 -18.24 0.35
CA ILE A 153 -1.99 -17.69 1.52
C ILE A 153 -2.43 -16.25 1.24
N GLY A 154 -3.73 -16.02 1.07
CA GLY A 154 -4.39 -14.72 1.04
C GLY A 154 -5.07 -14.39 2.37
N ALA A 155 -6.00 -13.42 2.35
CA ALA A 155 -6.67 -12.95 3.57
C ALA A 155 -7.61 -14.01 4.17
N SER A 156 -8.35 -14.74 3.34
CA SER A 156 -9.21 -15.84 3.75
C SER A 156 -8.41 -16.98 4.38
N GLU A 157 -7.27 -17.32 3.80
CA GLU A 157 -6.42 -18.41 4.27
C GLU A 157 -5.77 -18.06 5.62
N VAL A 158 -5.38 -16.79 5.82
CA VAL A 158 -4.94 -16.29 7.15
C VAL A 158 -6.06 -16.42 8.17
N GLY A 159 -7.31 -16.09 7.79
CA GLY A 159 -8.48 -16.27 8.64
C GLY A 159 -8.68 -17.73 9.04
N LEU A 160 -8.63 -18.66 8.08
CA LEU A 160 -8.74 -20.10 8.32
C LEU A 160 -7.63 -20.63 9.24
N LEU A 161 -6.38 -20.24 9.00
CA LEU A 161 -5.24 -20.59 9.86
C LEU A 161 -5.49 -20.15 11.31
N ALA A 162 -5.98 -18.92 11.52
CA ALA A 162 -6.32 -18.42 12.85
C ALA A 162 -7.50 -19.20 13.47
N THR A 163 -8.53 -19.51 12.67
CA THR A 163 -9.70 -20.29 13.08
C THR A 163 -9.31 -21.66 13.63
N VAL A 164 -8.34 -22.33 13.03
CA VAL A 164 -7.83 -23.64 13.50
C VAL A 164 -6.66 -23.53 14.48
N GLY A 165 -6.36 -22.34 14.99
CA GLY A 165 -5.33 -22.13 16.02
C GLY A 165 -3.88 -22.18 15.53
N VAL A 166 -3.64 -22.10 14.22
CA VAL A 166 -2.29 -22.14 13.64
C VAL A 166 -1.67 -20.74 13.62
N THR A 167 -0.67 -20.54 14.48
CA THR A 167 0.06 -19.25 14.62
C THR A 167 1.47 -19.27 14.03
N MET A 168 2.01 -20.46 13.77
CA MET A 168 3.28 -20.70 13.09
C MET A 168 3.03 -21.57 11.87
N VAL A 169 3.36 -21.06 10.69
CA VAL A 169 2.97 -21.65 9.40
C VAL A 169 4.23 -22.07 8.65
N LYS A 170 4.29 -23.33 8.21
CA LYS A 170 5.36 -23.81 7.33
C LYS A 170 5.05 -23.42 5.90
N VAL A 171 5.89 -22.60 5.31
CA VAL A 171 5.70 -21.97 4.00
C VAL A 171 6.94 -22.10 3.14
N GLN A 172 6.77 -21.94 1.84
CA GLN A 172 7.85 -21.71 0.90
C GLN A 172 8.27 -20.23 1.00
N PRO A 173 9.53 -19.93 1.33
CA PRO A 173 9.99 -18.54 1.46
C PRO A 173 10.10 -17.87 0.09
N THR A 174 10.02 -16.54 0.07
CA THR A 174 10.36 -15.75 -1.11
C THR A 174 11.89 -15.59 -1.22
N PRO A 175 12.45 -15.54 -2.44
CA PRO A 175 13.89 -15.46 -2.61
C PRO A 175 14.47 -14.12 -2.13
N THR A 176 15.75 -14.16 -1.76
CA THR A 176 16.54 -12.95 -1.58
C THR A 176 17.18 -12.54 -2.91
N ILE A 177 16.93 -11.31 -3.35
CA ILE A 177 17.43 -10.75 -4.61
C ILE A 177 18.45 -9.65 -4.31
N ALA A 178 19.65 -9.77 -4.85
CA ALA A 178 20.62 -8.69 -4.87
C ALA A 178 20.60 -7.95 -6.20
N VAL A 179 20.73 -6.62 -6.17
CA VAL A 179 20.69 -5.75 -7.35
C VAL A 179 21.95 -4.88 -7.40
N LEU A 180 22.62 -4.85 -8.54
CA LEU A 180 23.72 -3.94 -8.84
C LEU A 180 23.55 -3.31 -10.22
N SER A 181 24.04 -2.08 -10.37
CA SER A 181 24.19 -1.44 -11.69
C SER A 181 25.67 -1.28 -12.03
N THR A 182 26.00 -1.36 -13.32
CA THR A 182 27.36 -1.14 -13.82
C THR A 182 27.38 -0.09 -14.93
N GLY A 183 28.36 0.81 -14.90
CA GLY A 183 28.60 1.75 -15.99
C GLY A 183 29.28 3.04 -15.54
N ASP A 184 30.37 3.41 -16.22
CA ASP A 184 31.09 4.66 -15.96
C ASP A 184 30.24 5.91 -16.28
N GLU A 185 29.13 5.80 -17.00
CA GLU A 185 28.17 6.88 -17.24
C GLU A 185 27.23 7.13 -16.05
N LEU A 186 27.13 6.20 -15.11
CA LEU A 186 26.14 6.27 -14.05
C LEU A 186 26.58 7.18 -12.90
N VAL A 187 25.58 7.75 -12.23
CA VAL A 187 25.68 8.45 -10.94
C VAL A 187 24.47 8.11 -10.07
N GLU A 188 24.61 8.29 -8.76
CA GLU A 188 23.50 8.08 -7.81
C GLU A 188 22.27 8.95 -8.14
N PRO A 189 21.05 8.48 -7.88
CA PRO A 189 19.81 9.24 -8.12
C PRO A 189 19.75 10.59 -7.40
N THR A 190 20.45 10.70 -6.27
CA THR A 190 20.51 11.92 -5.42
C THR A 190 21.32 13.05 -6.04
N VAL A 191 22.12 12.78 -7.08
CA VAL A 191 22.95 13.79 -7.75
C VAL A 191 22.06 14.84 -8.44
N GLY A 192 22.20 16.10 -8.02
CA GLY A 192 21.38 17.22 -8.50
C GLY A 192 21.68 17.64 -9.95
N SER A 193 22.90 18.06 -10.24
CA SER A 193 23.31 18.47 -11.60
C SER A 193 24.20 17.41 -12.24
N LEU A 194 23.89 17.04 -13.49
CA LEU A 194 24.66 16.05 -14.23
C LEU A 194 25.84 16.70 -14.96
N SER A 195 27.02 16.09 -14.83
CA SER A 195 28.17 16.42 -15.67
C SER A 195 28.07 15.75 -17.04
N ARG A 196 28.91 16.18 -17.98
CA ARG A 196 28.93 15.66 -19.35
C ARG A 196 29.10 14.14 -19.35
N GLY A 197 28.23 13.44 -20.09
CA GLY A 197 28.28 11.99 -20.23
C GLY A 197 27.78 11.21 -19.01
N LYS A 198 27.18 11.89 -18.01
CA LYS A 198 26.59 11.23 -16.85
C LYS A 198 25.06 11.16 -16.94
N ILE A 199 24.50 10.04 -16.49
CA ILE A 199 23.06 9.82 -16.30
C ILE A 199 22.81 9.18 -14.94
N ARG A 200 21.63 9.39 -14.36
CA ARG A 200 21.28 8.78 -13.06
C ARG A 200 20.96 7.30 -13.22
N ASP A 201 21.37 6.50 -12.25
CA ASP A 201 21.01 5.09 -12.15
C ASP A 201 19.53 4.92 -11.80
N SER A 202 18.71 4.75 -12.83
CA SER A 202 17.27 4.49 -12.67
C SER A 202 16.94 3.02 -12.54
N ASN A 203 17.78 2.14 -13.09
CA ASN A 203 17.49 0.71 -13.16
C ASN A 203 17.57 0.05 -11.80
N ARG A 204 18.58 0.36 -10.99
CA ARG A 204 18.72 -0.25 -9.66
C ARG A 204 17.53 0.06 -8.78
N ALA A 205 17.15 1.33 -8.68
CA ALA A 205 15.96 1.74 -7.93
C ALA A 205 14.67 1.07 -8.46
N MET A 206 14.53 0.99 -9.79
CA MET A 206 13.38 0.33 -10.43
C MET A 206 13.33 -1.18 -10.15
N LEU A 207 14.46 -1.88 -10.19
CA LEU A 207 14.55 -3.33 -9.93
C LEU A 207 14.35 -3.66 -8.45
N LEU A 208 14.89 -2.84 -7.54
CA LEU A 208 14.64 -2.96 -6.11
C LEU A 208 13.14 -2.83 -5.81
N ALA A 209 12.47 -1.84 -6.43
CA ALA A 209 11.03 -1.67 -6.29
C ALA A 209 10.25 -2.85 -6.89
N ALA A 210 10.61 -3.31 -8.09
CA ALA A 210 9.93 -4.44 -8.74
C ALA A 210 10.10 -5.76 -7.96
N ALA A 211 11.28 -6.02 -7.40
CA ALA A 211 11.53 -7.17 -6.53
C ALA A 211 10.74 -7.09 -5.21
N ALA A 212 10.64 -5.90 -4.62
CA ALA A 212 9.83 -5.69 -3.41
C ALA A 212 8.32 -5.91 -3.68
N GLN A 213 7.82 -5.55 -4.86
CA GLN A 213 6.43 -5.84 -5.27
C GLN A 213 6.14 -7.34 -5.34
N GLU A 214 7.13 -8.15 -5.71
CA GLU A 214 7.07 -9.62 -5.66
C GLU A 214 7.38 -10.20 -4.27
N GLN A 215 7.34 -9.37 -3.21
CA GLN A 215 7.55 -9.75 -1.80
C GLN A 215 8.91 -10.41 -1.51
N CYS A 216 9.93 -10.11 -2.33
CA CYS A 216 11.29 -10.61 -2.14
C CYS A 216 12.04 -9.78 -1.10
N THR A 217 12.98 -10.42 -0.40
CA THR A 217 13.98 -9.69 0.39
C THR A 217 15.00 -9.08 -0.56
N VAL A 218 15.17 -7.76 -0.55
CA VAL A 218 16.06 -7.06 -1.48
C VAL A 218 17.38 -6.66 -0.81
N ARG A 219 18.47 -6.75 -1.58
CA ARG A 219 19.80 -6.24 -1.20
C ARG A 219 20.33 -5.32 -2.28
N ASP A 220 20.54 -4.06 -1.93
CA ASP A 220 21.18 -3.08 -2.80
C ASP A 220 22.69 -3.22 -2.69
N LEU A 221 23.35 -3.58 -3.80
CA LEU A 221 24.82 -3.67 -3.88
C LEU A 221 25.44 -2.40 -4.47
N GLY A 222 24.63 -1.40 -4.80
CA GLY A 222 25.08 -0.10 -5.28
C GLY A 222 25.47 -0.07 -6.75
N LEU A 223 26.19 0.99 -7.08
CA LEU A 223 26.78 1.24 -8.38
C LEU A 223 28.24 0.77 -8.39
N VAL A 224 28.61 0.01 -9.41
CA VAL A 224 30.00 -0.40 -9.67
C VAL A 224 30.47 0.23 -10.98
N GLY A 225 31.67 0.81 -10.99
CA GLY A 225 32.26 1.34 -12.22
C GLY A 225 32.61 0.24 -13.23
N ASP A 226 33.09 0.62 -14.41
CA ASP A 226 33.58 -0.35 -15.40
C ASP A 226 35.02 -0.79 -15.06
N ASP A 227 35.19 -1.34 -13.86
CA ASP A 227 36.41 -1.95 -13.35
C ASP A 227 36.19 -3.44 -13.08
N LYS A 228 36.97 -4.28 -13.76
CA LYS A 228 36.78 -5.73 -13.72
C LYS A 228 37.05 -6.32 -12.33
N GLU A 229 38.06 -5.81 -11.63
CA GLU A 229 38.50 -6.34 -10.34
C GLU A 229 37.52 -5.94 -9.23
N GLU A 230 37.01 -4.72 -9.28
CA GLU A 230 35.95 -4.24 -8.40
C GLU A 230 34.64 -4.99 -8.61
N LEU A 231 34.20 -5.15 -9.87
CA LEU A 231 33.00 -5.92 -10.18
C LEU A 231 33.12 -7.37 -9.74
N GLU A 232 34.27 -8.01 -9.98
CA GLU A 232 34.54 -9.37 -9.51
C GLU A 232 34.42 -9.48 -7.98
N ARG A 233 35.00 -8.53 -7.22
CA ARG A 233 34.93 -8.49 -5.76
C ARG A 233 33.50 -8.35 -5.24
N VAL A 234 32.71 -7.47 -5.85
CA VAL A 234 31.29 -7.27 -5.48
C VAL A 234 30.46 -8.52 -5.77
N LEU A 235 30.69 -9.17 -6.91
CA LEU A 235 30.03 -10.44 -7.26
C LEU A 235 30.37 -11.55 -6.26
N ASP A 236 31.64 -11.70 -5.87
CA ASP A 236 32.05 -12.71 -4.88
C ASP A 236 31.43 -12.47 -3.51
N GLY A 237 31.35 -11.20 -3.08
CA GLY A 237 30.64 -10.80 -1.87
C GLY A 237 29.15 -11.14 -1.94
N ALA A 238 28.51 -10.84 -3.08
CA ALA A 238 27.09 -11.14 -3.30
C ALA A 238 26.82 -12.65 -3.22
N PHE A 239 27.59 -13.47 -3.94
CA PHE A 239 27.46 -14.93 -3.95
C PHE A 239 27.69 -15.56 -2.58
N SER A 240 28.61 -15.00 -1.79
CA SER A 240 28.89 -15.48 -0.43
C SER A 240 27.82 -15.08 0.59
N SER A 241 26.99 -14.08 0.28
CA SER A 241 26.04 -13.48 1.23
C SER A 241 24.73 -14.27 1.43
N GLY A 242 24.52 -15.36 0.68
CA GLY A 242 23.32 -16.20 0.80
C GLY A 242 22.09 -15.69 0.02
N ILE A 243 22.30 -14.89 -1.02
CA ILE A 243 21.26 -14.51 -1.99
C ILE A 243 20.83 -15.72 -2.82
N ASN A 244 19.64 -15.67 -3.42
CA ASN A 244 19.17 -16.68 -4.36
C ASN A 244 19.23 -16.19 -5.80
N ILE A 245 18.99 -14.89 -6.01
CA ILE A 245 19.02 -14.26 -7.33
C ILE A 245 19.95 -13.05 -7.29
N LEU A 246 20.77 -12.92 -8.32
CA LEU A 246 21.55 -11.73 -8.62
C LEU A 246 20.97 -11.05 -9.87
N LEU A 247 20.68 -9.76 -9.78
CA LEU A 247 20.30 -8.91 -10.91
C LEU A 247 21.40 -7.89 -11.14
N THR A 248 21.97 -7.89 -12.34
CA THR A 248 22.83 -6.79 -12.79
C THR A 248 22.11 -5.98 -13.86
N SER A 249 22.34 -4.68 -13.93
CA SER A 249 21.85 -3.83 -15.02
C SER A 249 22.99 -3.04 -15.65
N GLY A 250 23.10 -3.10 -16.98
CA GLY A 250 24.29 -2.59 -17.69
C GLY A 250 25.39 -3.66 -17.82
N GLY A 251 26.47 -3.36 -18.54
CA GLY A 251 27.64 -4.25 -18.61
C GLY A 251 27.44 -5.57 -19.38
N VAL A 252 26.34 -5.72 -20.12
CA VAL A 252 25.91 -6.98 -20.79
C VAL A 252 25.68 -6.82 -22.30
N SER A 253 26.21 -5.78 -22.93
CA SER A 253 26.04 -5.55 -24.37
C SER A 253 27.20 -6.16 -25.17
N MET A 254 27.82 -5.38 -26.06
CA MET A 254 28.97 -5.72 -26.91
C MET A 254 30.13 -4.73 -26.70
N GLY A 255 30.12 -3.97 -25.62
CA GLY A 255 31.18 -3.03 -25.26
C GLY A 255 32.45 -3.76 -24.86
N ASP A 256 33.59 -3.11 -25.09
CA ASP A 256 34.91 -3.56 -24.66
C ASP A 256 35.07 -3.62 -23.13
N LYS A 257 34.25 -2.84 -22.42
CA LYS A 257 34.17 -2.80 -20.95
C LYS A 257 32.99 -3.58 -20.34
N ASP A 258 32.27 -4.39 -21.12
CA ASP A 258 31.15 -5.20 -20.62
C ASP A 258 31.64 -6.44 -19.85
N PHE A 259 32.04 -6.26 -18.58
CA PHE A 259 32.67 -7.32 -17.78
C PHE A 259 31.70 -8.29 -17.11
N VAL A 260 30.39 -8.02 -17.08
CA VAL A 260 29.42 -8.90 -16.41
C VAL A 260 29.43 -10.30 -17.02
N LYS A 261 29.33 -10.41 -18.35
CA LYS A 261 29.32 -11.72 -19.05
C LYS A 261 30.57 -12.56 -18.78
N PRO A 262 31.80 -12.08 -19.03
CA PRO A 262 32.99 -12.90 -18.80
C PRO A 262 33.17 -13.26 -17.32
N LEU A 263 32.73 -12.42 -16.38
CA LEU A 263 32.77 -12.76 -14.96
C LEU A 263 31.74 -13.84 -14.58
N LEU A 264 30.53 -13.80 -15.15
CA LEU A 264 29.54 -14.86 -14.96
C LEU A 264 30.00 -16.18 -15.60
N GLU A 265 30.63 -16.16 -16.78
CA GLU A 265 31.23 -17.34 -17.42
C GLU A 265 32.40 -17.91 -16.61
N LYS A 266 33.19 -17.05 -15.96
CA LYS A 266 34.28 -17.47 -15.07
C LYS A 266 33.75 -18.15 -13.80
N LYS A 267 32.64 -17.64 -13.24
CA LYS A 267 32.13 -18.05 -11.93
C LYS A 267 31.06 -19.14 -12.00
N GLY A 268 30.48 -19.40 -13.17
CA GLY A 268 29.47 -20.43 -13.34
C GLY A 268 29.11 -20.69 -14.80
N LYS A 269 27.91 -21.20 -15.04
CA LYS A 269 27.45 -21.61 -16.36
C LYS A 269 26.51 -20.57 -16.95
N VAL A 270 26.95 -19.86 -17.98
CA VAL A 270 26.04 -19.04 -18.81
C VAL A 270 25.24 -19.94 -19.73
N HIS A 271 23.92 -19.87 -19.65
CA HIS A 271 23.02 -20.67 -20.50
C HIS A 271 22.70 -19.97 -21.82
N PHE A 272 22.49 -18.65 -21.78
CA PHE A 272 22.29 -17.84 -22.97
C PHE A 272 22.65 -16.37 -22.68
N ASN A 273 22.90 -15.61 -23.76
CA ASN A 273 23.25 -14.19 -23.71
C ASN A 273 22.54 -13.33 -24.79
N LYS A 274 21.64 -13.95 -25.57
CA LYS A 274 20.87 -13.29 -26.63
C LYS A 274 19.49 -13.94 -26.80
N VAL A 275 18.45 -13.15 -26.57
CA VAL A 275 17.04 -13.57 -26.75
C VAL A 275 16.41 -12.85 -27.95
N CYS A 276 15.61 -13.59 -28.72
CA CYS A 276 14.87 -13.10 -29.88
C CYS A 276 13.63 -12.33 -29.41
N MET A 277 13.84 -11.12 -28.91
CA MET A 277 12.77 -10.26 -28.39
C MET A 277 13.06 -8.78 -28.56
N LYS A 278 12.00 -7.97 -28.52
CA LYS A 278 12.05 -6.52 -28.48
C LYS A 278 11.08 -5.99 -27.42
N PRO A 279 11.51 -5.07 -26.54
CA PRO A 279 12.91 -4.81 -26.16
C PRO A 279 13.53 -6.04 -25.46
N GLY A 280 14.83 -6.04 -25.14
CA GLY A 280 15.42 -7.09 -24.27
C GLY A 280 16.50 -8.01 -24.86
N LYS A 281 16.90 -7.85 -26.12
CA LYS A 281 17.86 -8.74 -26.82
C LYS A 281 19.08 -9.21 -26.00
N PRO A 282 19.83 -8.36 -25.29
CA PRO A 282 21.09 -8.77 -24.65
C PRO A 282 20.93 -9.41 -23.26
N LEU A 283 19.72 -9.87 -22.91
CA LEU A 283 19.51 -10.61 -21.66
C LEU A 283 20.48 -11.80 -21.56
N THR A 284 21.17 -11.88 -20.43
CA THR A 284 22.07 -12.99 -20.08
C THR A 284 21.55 -13.71 -18.85
N PHE A 285 21.60 -15.04 -18.86
CA PHE A 285 21.23 -15.87 -17.73
C PHE A 285 22.35 -16.86 -17.42
N ALA A 286 22.72 -16.96 -16.14
CA ALA A 286 23.76 -17.85 -15.65
C ALA A 286 23.37 -18.53 -14.34
N GLU A 287 23.88 -19.75 -14.15
CA GLU A 287 23.81 -20.51 -12.91
C GLU A 287 25.18 -20.48 -12.22
N ILE A 288 25.23 -20.02 -10.98
CA ILE A 288 26.44 -20.01 -10.14
C ILE A 288 26.29 -21.07 -9.05
N CYS A 289 27.08 -22.13 -9.13
CA CYS A 289 27.12 -23.18 -8.11
C CYS A 289 28.09 -22.80 -7.00
N LEU A 290 27.61 -22.68 -5.76
CA LEU A 290 28.45 -22.41 -4.60
C LEU A 290 28.98 -23.72 -4.02
N ASN A 291 30.30 -23.89 -4.01
CA ASN A 291 30.95 -25.01 -3.31
C ASN A 291 30.85 -24.78 -1.80
N ARG A 292 29.81 -25.33 -1.16
CA ARG A 292 29.79 -25.51 0.31
C ARG A 292 30.07 -26.98 0.62
N ALA A 293 30.75 -27.24 1.74
CA ALA A 293 31.21 -28.56 2.17
C ALA A 293 30.10 -29.64 2.12
N GLU A 294 30.51 -30.90 2.00
CA GLU A 294 29.80 -32.12 1.55
C GLU A 294 28.43 -32.48 2.18
N ASN A 295 27.83 -31.65 3.05
CA ASN A 295 26.52 -31.87 3.66
C ASN A 295 25.54 -30.69 3.54
N ALA A 296 25.86 -29.65 2.76
CA ALA A 296 24.92 -28.57 2.46
C ALA A 296 24.28 -28.82 1.09
N SER A 297 22.95 -28.95 1.04
CA SER A 297 22.18 -28.92 -0.21
C SER A 297 22.70 -27.78 -1.09
N VAL A 298 23.16 -28.10 -2.30
CA VAL A 298 23.82 -27.18 -3.23
C VAL A 298 23.05 -25.85 -3.29
N ASN A 299 23.64 -24.78 -2.77
CA ASN A 299 23.02 -23.45 -2.81
C ASN A 299 23.44 -22.79 -4.12
N LYS A 300 22.51 -22.72 -5.08
CA LYS A 300 22.73 -22.12 -6.41
C LYS A 300 22.28 -20.67 -6.39
N VAL A 301 23.02 -19.79 -7.07
CA VAL A 301 22.59 -18.42 -7.34
C VAL A 301 22.25 -18.29 -8.81
N LEU A 302 21.04 -17.78 -9.09
CA LEU A 302 20.57 -17.49 -10.44
C LEU A 302 20.94 -16.05 -10.79
N ALA A 303 21.81 -15.85 -11.76
CA ALA A 303 22.28 -14.54 -12.16
C ALA A 303 21.62 -14.09 -13.48
N PHE A 304 20.96 -12.94 -13.45
CA PHE A 304 20.38 -12.29 -14.62
C PHE A 304 21.15 -11.02 -14.95
N GLY A 305 21.86 -11.05 -16.08
CA GLY A 305 22.45 -9.88 -16.69
C GLY A 305 21.41 -9.13 -17.51
N LEU A 306 20.76 -8.13 -16.91
CA LEU A 306 19.67 -7.37 -17.52
C LEU A 306 20.21 -6.26 -18.43
N PRO A 307 19.54 -5.96 -19.56
CA PRO A 307 19.97 -4.89 -20.46
C PRO A 307 19.98 -3.52 -19.78
N GLY A 308 20.98 -2.67 -20.07
CA GLY A 308 21.09 -1.32 -19.47
C GLY A 308 19.98 -0.34 -19.87
N ASN A 309 19.31 -0.54 -21.00
CA ASN A 309 18.18 0.29 -21.41
C ASN A 309 16.97 0.07 -20.48
N PRO A 310 16.39 1.11 -19.83
CA PRO A 310 15.43 0.92 -18.74
C PRO A 310 14.19 0.10 -19.08
N VAL A 311 13.58 0.30 -20.26
CA VAL A 311 12.42 -0.51 -20.66
C VAL A 311 12.82 -1.97 -20.88
N SER A 312 13.99 -2.19 -21.49
CA SER A 312 14.49 -3.56 -21.71
C SER A 312 14.75 -4.27 -20.39
N CYS A 313 15.31 -3.56 -19.41
CA CYS A 313 15.56 -4.05 -18.06
C CYS A 313 14.25 -4.53 -17.41
N LEU A 314 13.23 -3.66 -17.35
CA LEU A 314 11.97 -3.99 -16.69
C LEU A 314 11.16 -5.07 -17.44
N VAL A 315 11.15 -5.06 -18.79
CA VAL A 315 10.50 -6.12 -19.57
C VAL A 315 11.16 -7.47 -19.33
N CYS A 316 12.50 -7.54 -19.30
CA CYS A 316 13.20 -8.79 -18.96
C CYS A 316 12.96 -9.23 -17.52
N PHE A 317 12.89 -8.29 -16.57
CA PHE A 317 12.51 -8.61 -15.19
C PHE A 317 11.14 -9.27 -15.14
N GLN A 318 10.13 -8.68 -15.80
CA GLN A 318 8.78 -9.22 -15.83
C GLN A 318 8.74 -10.61 -16.48
N LEU A 319 9.34 -10.79 -17.65
CA LEU A 319 9.20 -12.03 -18.42
C LEU A 319 10.02 -13.21 -17.88
N PHE A 320 11.14 -12.96 -17.19
CA PHE A 320 12.06 -14.01 -16.77
C PHE A 320 12.27 -14.07 -15.27
N VAL A 321 12.43 -12.92 -14.61
CA VAL A 321 12.72 -12.89 -13.17
C VAL A 321 11.46 -13.16 -12.36
N VAL A 322 10.31 -12.59 -12.70
CA VAL A 322 9.05 -12.83 -11.97
C VAL A 322 8.64 -14.31 -11.98
N PRO A 323 8.62 -15.03 -13.11
CA PRO A 323 8.35 -16.47 -13.10
C PRO A 323 9.37 -17.27 -12.28
N THR A 324 10.64 -16.87 -12.32
CA THR A 324 11.69 -17.50 -11.51
C THR A 324 11.41 -17.32 -10.02
N VAL A 325 11.07 -16.10 -9.59
CA VAL A 325 10.71 -15.79 -8.20
C VAL A 325 9.53 -16.63 -7.74
N ARG A 326 8.47 -16.71 -8.55
CA ARG A 326 7.28 -17.52 -8.24
C ARG A 326 7.61 -19.00 -8.11
N LEU A 327 8.44 -19.55 -9.00
CA LEU A 327 8.88 -20.94 -8.91
C LEU A 327 9.71 -21.20 -7.65
N LEU A 328 10.70 -20.33 -7.34
CA LEU A 328 11.49 -20.42 -6.11
C LEU A 328 10.60 -20.35 -4.86
N ALA A 329 9.59 -19.48 -4.88
CA ALA A 329 8.60 -19.29 -3.82
C ALA A 329 7.51 -20.39 -3.81
N GLY A 330 7.64 -21.43 -4.63
CA GLY A 330 6.83 -22.64 -4.57
C GLY A 330 5.48 -22.59 -5.30
N TRP A 331 5.22 -21.55 -6.09
CA TRP A 331 3.98 -21.44 -6.87
C TRP A 331 3.86 -22.63 -7.83
N GLU A 332 2.66 -23.21 -7.92
CA GLU A 332 2.39 -24.31 -8.83
C GLU A 332 2.44 -23.84 -10.30
N ASN A 333 1.84 -22.68 -10.58
CA ASN A 333 1.93 -22.02 -11.88
C ASN A 333 2.72 -20.71 -11.76
N PRO A 334 4.02 -20.70 -12.15
CA PRO A 334 4.86 -19.51 -12.09
C PRO A 334 4.62 -18.54 -13.25
N HIS A 335 3.86 -18.91 -14.28
CA HIS A 335 3.68 -18.09 -15.47
C HIS A 335 2.87 -16.82 -15.18
N LEU A 336 3.14 -15.77 -15.96
CA LEU A 336 2.31 -14.56 -15.96
C LEU A 336 0.96 -14.85 -16.64
N LEU A 337 -0.10 -14.21 -16.14
CA LEU A 337 -1.43 -14.31 -16.72
C LEU A 337 -1.41 -13.77 -18.15
N ARG A 338 -1.93 -14.57 -19.08
CA ARG A 338 -2.19 -14.16 -20.46
C ARG A 338 -3.67 -14.04 -20.70
N VAL A 339 -4.06 -12.95 -21.34
CA VAL A 339 -5.44 -12.68 -21.77
C VAL A 339 -5.42 -12.26 -23.23
N GLU A 340 -6.56 -12.38 -23.90
CA GLU A 340 -6.77 -11.75 -25.19
C GLU A 340 -7.23 -10.30 -24.97
N ALA A 341 -6.64 -9.35 -25.70
CA ALA A 341 -7.07 -7.96 -25.69
C ALA A 341 -7.20 -7.40 -27.11
N ARG A 342 -8.29 -6.66 -27.37
CA ARG A 342 -8.50 -6.00 -28.67
C ARG A 342 -7.80 -4.65 -28.75
N LEU A 343 -7.11 -4.42 -29.86
CA LEU A 343 -6.39 -3.17 -30.09
C LEU A 343 -7.35 -2.01 -30.35
N GLN A 344 -7.22 -0.91 -29.60
CA GLN A 344 -7.97 0.33 -29.85
C GLN A 344 -7.37 1.18 -30.98
N GLN A 345 -6.11 0.92 -31.34
CA GLN A 345 -5.41 1.60 -32.43
C GLN A 345 -4.55 0.62 -33.23
N PRO A 346 -4.29 0.87 -34.53
CA PRO A 346 -3.41 0.03 -35.30
C PRO A 346 -1.97 0.11 -34.78
N LEU A 347 -1.27 -1.03 -34.76
CA LEU A 347 0.11 -1.12 -34.29
C LEU A 347 1.03 -1.69 -35.37
N LYS A 348 2.20 -1.08 -35.56
CA LYS A 348 3.24 -1.58 -36.48
C LYS A 348 4.11 -2.60 -35.75
N ALA A 349 4.04 -3.86 -36.16
CA ALA A 349 4.90 -4.91 -35.62
C ALA A 349 6.35 -4.75 -36.12
N ASP A 350 7.31 -5.21 -35.32
CA ASP A 350 8.71 -5.29 -35.73
C ASP A 350 8.91 -6.37 -36.82
N PRO A 351 9.76 -6.15 -37.83
CA PRO A 351 9.99 -7.13 -38.89
C PRO A 351 10.93 -8.28 -38.51
N VAL A 352 11.69 -8.16 -37.41
CA VAL A 352 12.77 -9.10 -37.09
C VAL A 352 12.49 -9.90 -35.82
N ARG A 353 11.91 -9.29 -34.80
CA ARG A 353 11.74 -9.93 -33.48
C ARG A 353 10.33 -9.75 -32.94
N PRO A 354 9.77 -10.73 -32.21
CA PRO A 354 8.56 -10.52 -31.45
C PRO A 354 8.72 -9.33 -30.51
N GLU A 355 7.69 -8.49 -30.42
CA GLU A 355 7.70 -7.26 -29.63
C GLU A 355 6.74 -7.37 -28.45
N PHE A 356 7.27 -7.21 -27.24
CA PHE A 356 6.51 -7.01 -26.01
C PHE A 356 6.16 -5.54 -25.89
N TYR A 357 5.04 -5.20 -26.50
CA TYR A 357 4.57 -3.83 -26.69
C TYR A 357 3.83 -3.37 -25.43
N ARG A 358 4.24 -2.25 -24.84
CA ARG A 358 3.61 -1.77 -23.60
C ARG A 358 2.25 -1.17 -23.89
N ALA A 359 1.25 -1.64 -23.14
CA ALA A 359 -0.12 -1.17 -23.25
C ALA A 359 -0.76 -0.97 -21.88
N THR A 360 -1.78 -0.12 -21.87
CA THR A 360 -2.78 -0.11 -20.81
C THR A 360 -3.97 -0.92 -21.31
N ILE A 361 -4.29 -2.01 -20.62
CA ILE A 361 -5.52 -2.77 -20.83
C ILE A 361 -6.59 -2.37 -19.81
N ARG A 362 -7.84 -2.47 -20.23
CA ARG A 362 -9.02 -2.30 -19.36
C ARG A 362 -10.14 -3.22 -19.84
N TRP A 363 -11.04 -3.56 -18.93
CA TRP A 363 -12.24 -4.31 -19.28
C TRP A 363 -13.32 -3.36 -19.79
N GLU A 364 -13.95 -3.70 -20.91
CA GLU A 364 -15.09 -2.97 -21.46
C GLU A 364 -16.29 -3.90 -21.65
N ALA A 365 -17.50 -3.35 -21.45
CA ALA A 365 -18.74 -4.08 -21.71
C ALA A 365 -18.93 -4.42 -23.21
N ASN A 366 -18.25 -3.70 -24.09
CA ASN A 366 -18.14 -4.00 -25.51
C ASN A 366 -16.72 -3.66 -25.98
N ASP A 367 -15.93 -4.69 -26.32
CA ASP A 367 -14.54 -4.57 -26.76
C ASP A 367 -14.39 -4.11 -28.22
N GLY A 368 -15.51 -3.78 -28.89
CA GLY A 368 -15.59 -3.44 -30.31
C GLY A 368 -16.10 -4.60 -31.18
N SER A 369 -16.29 -5.80 -30.64
CA SER A 369 -16.87 -6.95 -31.35
C SER A 369 -18.34 -7.22 -31.05
N GLY A 370 -18.96 -6.41 -30.19
CA GLY A 370 -20.33 -6.62 -29.71
C GLY A 370 -20.40 -7.53 -28.47
N SER A 371 -19.27 -7.80 -27.81
CA SER A 371 -19.17 -8.60 -26.59
C SER A 371 -18.22 -7.94 -25.59
N ALA A 372 -18.38 -8.24 -24.30
CA ALA A 372 -17.47 -7.75 -23.27
C ALA A 372 -16.08 -8.38 -23.39
N GLY A 373 -15.03 -7.62 -23.10
CA GLY A 373 -13.65 -8.09 -23.21
C GLY A 373 -12.61 -7.04 -22.85
N PHE A 374 -11.34 -7.44 -22.83
CA PHE A 374 -10.24 -6.50 -22.64
C PHE A 374 -9.95 -5.73 -23.93
N VAL A 375 -9.71 -4.43 -23.78
CA VAL A 375 -9.20 -3.57 -24.84
C VAL A 375 -7.83 -3.03 -24.46
N ALA A 376 -6.98 -2.77 -25.46
CA ALA A 376 -5.59 -2.37 -25.28
C ALA A 376 -5.28 -1.04 -25.98
N GLU A 377 -4.75 -0.09 -25.19
CA GLU A 377 -4.23 1.20 -25.68
C GLU A 377 -2.71 1.28 -25.55
N SER A 378 -2.07 1.82 -26.58
CA SER A 378 -0.63 2.02 -26.61
C SER A 378 -0.19 3.08 -25.60
N THR A 379 0.94 2.85 -24.94
CA THR A 379 1.61 3.87 -24.11
C THR A 379 2.44 4.87 -24.93
N GLY A 380 2.27 4.88 -26.26
CA GLY A 380 2.95 5.77 -27.21
C GLY A 380 4.27 5.20 -27.72
N HIS A 381 5.29 6.04 -27.85
CA HIS A 381 6.58 5.64 -28.43
C HIS A 381 7.29 4.55 -27.61
N GLN A 382 7.66 3.45 -28.30
CA GLN A 382 8.14 2.21 -27.69
C GLN A 382 9.67 2.05 -27.65
N MET A 383 10.45 3.13 -27.81
CA MET A 383 11.92 3.05 -27.77
C MET A 383 12.41 2.50 -26.42
N SER A 384 13.41 1.60 -26.45
CA SER A 384 13.85 0.85 -25.27
C SER A 384 14.50 1.71 -24.16
N SER A 385 15.01 2.89 -24.51
CA SER A 385 15.53 3.86 -23.55
C SER A 385 14.44 4.72 -22.90
N ARG A 386 13.22 4.75 -23.47
CA ARG A 386 12.14 5.63 -23.05
C ARG A 386 11.30 4.97 -21.96
N LEU A 387 11.75 5.08 -20.71
CA LEU A 387 11.05 4.53 -19.54
C LEU A 387 9.61 5.02 -19.40
N LEU A 388 9.28 6.22 -19.92
CA LEU A 388 7.90 6.73 -19.97
C LEU A 388 6.90 5.80 -20.67
N SER A 389 7.36 4.86 -21.53
CA SER A 389 6.48 3.84 -22.12
C SER A 389 6.03 2.76 -21.13
N MET A 390 6.69 2.62 -19.99
CA MET A 390 6.26 1.74 -18.89
C MET A 390 5.29 2.44 -17.93
N LYS A 391 5.22 3.79 -17.95
CA LYS A 391 4.30 4.54 -17.09
C LYS A 391 2.86 4.13 -17.43
N SER A 392 2.12 3.65 -16.43
CA SER A 392 0.73 3.19 -16.57
C SER A 392 0.53 1.96 -17.47
N ALA A 393 1.61 1.31 -17.92
CA ALA A 393 1.53 0.02 -18.58
C ALA A 393 1.20 -1.05 -17.53
N ASN A 394 0.05 -1.70 -17.68
CA ASN A 394 -0.36 -2.87 -16.88
C ASN A 394 -0.24 -4.18 -17.69
N ALA A 395 0.14 -4.08 -18.96
CA ALA A 395 0.23 -5.20 -19.88
C ALA A 395 1.35 -5.06 -20.93
N LEU A 396 1.79 -6.22 -21.43
CA LEU A 396 2.68 -6.38 -22.58
C LEU A 396 1.94 -7.18 -23.67
N LEU A 397 1.62 -6.53 -24.79
CA LEU A 397 1.05 -7.19 -25.96
C LEU A 397 2.15 -8.02 -26.63
N GLU A 398 1.85 -9.27 -27.00
CA GLU A 398 2.76 -10.18 -27.68
C GLU A 398 2.61 -10.02 -29.20
N LEU A 399 3.32 -9.04 -29.79
CA LEU A 399 3.24 -8.79 -31.22
C LEU A 399 4.22 -9.70 -32.00
N PRO A 400 3.79 -10.34 -33.10
CA PRO A 400 4.63 -11.23 -33.89
C PRO A 400 5.68 -10.47 -34.72
N ALA A 401 6.78 -11.14 -35.07
CA ALA A 401 7.84 -10.61 -35.94
C ALA A 401 7.41 -10.57 -37.42
N SER A 402 6.46 -9.71 -37.79
CA SER A 402 5.86 -9.69 -39.14
C SER A 402 6.18 -8.45 -39.96
N GLY A 403 6.56 -7.33 -39.32
CA GLY A 403 6.72 -6.03 -39.99
C GLY A 403 5.40 -5.41 -40.49
N ARG A 404 4.27 -6.11 -40.34
CA ARG A 404 2.95 -5.69 -40.81
C ARG A 404 2.29 -4.76 -39.79
N VAL A 405 1.35 -3.96 -40.26
CA VAL A 405 0.45 -3.22 -39.38
C VAL A 405 -0.65 -4.17 -38.95
N ILE A 406 -0.85 -4.31 -37.64
CA ILE A 406 -1.97 -5.02 -37.04
C ILE A 406 -3.10 -3.99 -36.89
N PRO A 407 -4.26 -4.17 -37.55
CA PRO A 407 -5.36 -3.21 -37.51
C PRO A 407 -5.97 -3.06 -36.10
N ALA A 408 -6.59 -1.91 -35.83
CA ALA A 408 -7.50 -1.75 -34.69
C ALA A 408 -8.65 -2.77 -34.76
N GLY A 409 -9.15 -3.20 -33.61
CA GLY A 409 -10.14 -4.26 -33.47
C GLY A 409 -9.58 -5.69 -33.51
N SER A 410 -8.32 -5.87 -33.93
CA SER A 410 -7.65 -7.18 -33.88
C SER A 410 -7.41 -7.62 -32.43
N SER A 411 -7.62 -8.90 -32.15
CA SER A 411 -7.26 -9.52 -30.86
C SER A 411 -5.77 -9.87 -30.85
N VAL A 412 -5.11 -9.63 -29.73
CA VAL A 412 -3.72 -10.03 -29.51
C VAL A 412 -3.55 -10.64 -28.10
N SER A 413 -2.73 -11.70 -28.02
CA SER A 413 -2.29 -12.25 -26.74
C SER A 413 -1.54 -11.18 -25.95
N THR A 414 -1.88 -11.07 -24.67
CA THR A 414 -1.45 -9.99 -23.79
C THR A 414 -1.06 -10.53 -22.44
N ILE A 415 0.18 -10.28 -22.04
CA ILE A 415 0.70 -10.61 -20.71
C ILE A 415 0.32 -9.50 -19.74
N VAL A 416 -0.34 -9.85 -18.65
CA VAL A 416 -0.66 -8.93 -17.55
C VAL A 416 0.55 -8.83 -16.62
N ILE A 417 1.02 -7.60 -16.35
CA ILE A 417 2.25 -7.32 -15.58
C ILE A 417 2.01 -6.46 -14.32
N SER A 418 0.76 -6.14 -14.01
CA SER A 418 0.38 -5.51 -12.74
C SER A 418 -0.95 -6.05 -12.24
N ASP A 419 -1.27 -5.81 -10.97
CA ASP A 419 -2.57 -6.16 -10.41
C ASP A 419 -3.70 -5.42 -11.15
N LEU A 420 -4.70 -6.18 -11.61
CA LEU A 420 -5.86 -5.63 -12.31
C LEU A 420 -6.97 -5.18 -11.36
N SER A 421 -6.93 -5.56 -10.08
CA SER A 421 -7.94 -5.22 -9.08
C SER A 421 -8.18 -3.71 -8.93
N GLY A 422 -7.13 -2.91 -9.15
CA GLY A 422 -7.16 -1.45 -9.12
C GLY A 422 -7.33 -0.77 -10.49
N THR A 423 -7.61 -1.52 -11.56
CA THR A 423 -7.73 -0.94 -12.91
C THR A 423 -9.02 -0.09 -12.98
N PRO A 424 -8.95 1.17 -13.45
CA PRO A 424 -10.14 2.00 -13.60
C PRO A 424 -11.19 1.31 -14.48
N LEU A 425 -12.39 1.10 -13.92
CA LEU A 425 -13.57 0.75 -14.71
C LEU A 425 -13.94 1.93 -15.62
N SER A 426 -14.51 1.65 -16.80
CA SER A 426 -14.75 2.66 -17.85
C SER A 426 -15.49 3.90 -17.34
N LYS A 427 -15.15 5.08 -17.88
CA LYS A 427 -15.93 6.32 -17.70
C LYS A 427 -17.33 6.13 -18.28
N ALA A 428 -18.35 6.03 -17.43
CA ALA A 428 -19.72 6.34 -17.83
C ALA A 428 -19.78 7.84 -18.18
N ALA A 429 -20.28 8.17 -19.37
CA ALA A 429 -20.43 9.54 -19.84
C ALA A 429 -21.54 10.25 -19.04
N SER A 430 -21.21 11.34 -18.34
CA SER A 430 -22.19 12.30 -17.85
C SER A 430 -21.74 13.72 -18.17
N SER A 431 -22.45 14.33 -19.11
CA SER A 431 -22.38 15.74 -19.50
C SER A 431 -23.59 16.45 -18.91
N TYR A 432 -23.41 17.45 -18.06
CA TYR A 432 -24.37 18.55 -17.93
C TYR A 432 -23.64 19.83 -17.50
N ASP A 433 -23.92 20.87 -18.29
CA ASP A 433 -23.37 22.22 -18.30
C ASP A 433 -24.42 23.17 -17.67
N SER A 434 -23.98 24.19 -16.94
CA SER A 434 -24.68 25.49 -16.88
C SER A 434 -23.94 26.52 -16.02
N SER A 435 -23.54 27.59 -16.69
CA SER A 435 -23.12 28.91 -16.20
C SER A 435 -24.26 29.74 -15.56
N SER A 436 -23.95 30.64 -14.61
CA SER A 436 -24.24 32.09 -14.74
C SER A 436 -23.86 32.91 -13.49
N SER A 437 -23.41 34.13 -13.76
CA SER A 437 -22.81 35.19 -12.93
C SER A 437 -23.79 36.12 -12.18
N SER A 438 -23.35 36.75 -11.07
CA SER A 438 -23.55 38.20 -10.80
C SER A 438 -22.92 38.70 -9.47
N THR A 439 -22.06 39.72 -9.57
CA THR A 439 -21.55 40.67 -8.55
C THR A 439 -22.54 41.84 -8.29
N PRO A 440 -22.24 42.90 -7.48
CA PRO A 440 -21.46 43.07 -6.22
C PRO A 440 -22.21 43.96 -5.18
N HIS A 441 -21.66 44.24 -3.99
CA HIS A 441 -21.58 45.62 -3.41
C HIS A 441 -20.77 45.69 -2.10
N LYS A 442 -19.93 46.73 -2.01
CA LYS A 442 -19.02 47.10 -0.90
C LYS A 442 -19.72 47.93 0.17
N SER A 443 -19.30 47.77 1.43
CA SER A 443 -19.26 48.84 2.44
C SER A 443 -18.09 48.62 3.43
N VAL A 444 -17.40 49.71 3.74
CA VAL A 444 -16.27 49.94 4.68
C VAL A 444 -16.68 51.25 5.38
N PRO A 445 -16.50 51.50 6.71
CA PRO A 445 -15.16 51.61 7.33
C PRO A 445 -15.02 51.41 8.86
N ASN A 446 -13.80 51.15 9.34
CA ASN A 446 -13.01 52.14 10.10
C ASN A 446 -11.65 51.60 10.55
N GLU A 447 -10.61 52.36 10.22
CA GLU A 447 -9.23 52.18 10.67
C GLU A 447 -9.03 52.78 12.07
N ILE A 448 -8.18 52.11 12.87
CA ILE A 448 -7.41 52.76 13.93
C ILE A 448 -5.94 52.59 13.55
N MET A 449 -5.28 53.71 13.26
CA MET A 449 -3.85 53.81 13.02
C MET A 449 -3.06 53.67 14.33
N GLY A 450 -1.92 52.98 14.26
CA GLY A 450 -0.85 53.12 15.24
C GLY A 450 0.06 51.91 15.32
N ASP A 451 1.04 51.80 14.41
CA ASP A 451 2.48 51.80 14.70
C ASP A 451 3.26 51.23 13.50
N ARG A 452 4.26 51.99 13.02
CA ARG A 452 5.14 51.58 11.92
C ARG A 452 6.38 50.94 12.52
N SER A 453 6.46 49.61 12.53
CA SER A 453 7.74 48.88 12.46
C SER A 453 7.54 47.37 12.27
N GLN A 454 8.45 46.77 11.47
CA GLN A 454 8.54 45.38 11.00
C GLN A 454 7.70 45.04 9.74
N ASP A 455 8.38 44.97 8.59
CA ASP A 455 7.87 44.33 7.37
C ASP A 455 7.47 42.88 7.68
N VAL A 456 6.16 42.62 7.78
CA VAL A 456 5.60 41.27 7.93
C VAL A 456 5.76 40.55 6.59
N GLN A 457 6.58 39.51 6.54
CA GLN A 457 6.88 38.80 5.29
C GLN A 457 5.72 37.89 4.82
N PHE A 458 4.91 37.34 5.76
CA PHE A 458 3.76 36.47 5.47
C PHE A 458 2.53 36.75 6.34
N LYS A 459 1.36 36.85 5.69
CA LYS A 459 0.04 37.03 6.30
C LYS A 459 -0.67 35.69 6.46
N VAL A 460 -1.01 35.33 7.69
CA VAL A 460 -1.65 34.05 8.02
C VAL A 460 -3.09 34.28 8.48
N ALA A 461 -4.01 33.37 8.13
CA ALA A 461 -5.30 33.29 8.79
C ALA A 461 -5.61 31.90 9.36
N VAL A 462 -6.46 31.90 10.38
CA VAL A 462 -6.91 30.71 11.10
C VAL A 462 -8.44 30.65 11.04
N LEU A 463 -8.98 29.59 10.47
CA LEU A 463 -10.42 29.33 10.37
C LEU A 463 -10.79 28.15 11.26
N THR A 464 -11.53 28.37 12.33
CA THR A 464 -12.13 27.28 13.11
C THR A 464 -13.42 26.82 12.43
N VAL A 465 -13.52 25.53 12.13
CA VAL A 465 -14.71 24.90 11.54
C VAL A 465 -15.36 24.04 12.62
N SER A 466 -16.49 24.51 13.13
CA SER A 466 -17.27 23.81 14.15
C SER A 466 -18.68 24.39 14.28
N ASP A 467 -19.70 23.55 14.09
CA ASP A 467 -21.10 23.89 14.38
C ASP A 467 -21.28 24.46 15.80
N THR A 468 -20.67 23.82 16.81
CA THR A 468 -20.78 24.20 18.23
C THR A 468 -20.19 25.57 18.51
N VAL A 469 -19.04 25.91 17.90
CA VAL A 469 -18.41 27.22 18.10
C VAL A 469 -19.15 28.29 17.29
N ALA A 470 -19.54 27.98 16.06
CA ALA A 470 -20.26 28.91 15.19
C ALA A 470 -21.64 29.29 15.75
N SER A 471 -22.31 28.37 16.46
CA SER A 471 -23.58 28.64 17.14
C SER A 471 -23.41 29.33 18.52
N GLY A 472 -22.18 29.54 18.98
CA GLY A 472 -21.88 30.08 20.31
C GLY A 472 -22.14 29.10 21.48
N ALA A 473 -22.38 27.82 21.19
CA ALA A 473 -22.69 26.79 22.19
C ALA A 473 -21.44 26.24 22.91
N GLY A 474 -20.23 26.56 22.44
CA GLY A 474 -18.98 26.14 23.08
C GLY A 474 -17.80 27.05 22.71
N PRO A 475 -16.76 27.10 23.56
CA PRO A 475 -15.61 27.97 23.34
C PRO A 475 -14.68 27.43 22.25
N ASP A 476 -14.14 28.33 21.42
CA ASP A 476 -13.04 27.98 20.51
C ASP A 476 -11.74 27.78 21.30
N ARG A 477 -11.28 26.53 21.39
CA ARG A 477 -10.01 26.19 22.03
C ARG A 477 -8.86 26.05 21.04
N SER A 478 -9.17 25.77 19.78
CA SER A 478 -8.19 25.39 18.76
C SER A 478 -7.69 26.61 18.00
N GLY A 479 -8.57 27.57 17.72
CA GLY A 479 -8.23 28.86 17.12
C GLY A 479 -7.15 29.60 17.92
N PRO A 480 -7.38 29.92 19.21
CA PRO A 480 -6.38 30.60 20.04
C PRO A 480 -5.06 29.83 20.14
N ARG A 481 -5.11 28.50 20.17
CA ARG A 481 -3.90 27.65 20.20
C ARG A 481 -3.13 27.74 18.88
N ALA A 482 -3.79 27.67 17.73
CA ALA A 482 -3.15 27.85 16.43
C ALA A 482 -2.51 29.23 16.31
N VAL A 483 -3.20 30.28 16.75
CA VAL A 483 -2.67 31.65 16.78
C VAL A 483 -1.41 31.73 17.64
N SER A 484 -1.43 31.16 18.84
CA SER A 484 -0.27 31.10 19.73
C SER A 484 0.91 30.35 19.09
N VAL A 485 0.67 29.21 18.44
CA VAL A 485 1.72 28.41 17.78
C VAL A 485 2.31 29.15 16.58
N VAL A 486 1.49 29.77 15.73
CA VAL A 486 1.98 30.56 14.59
C VAL A 486 2.78 31.77 15.06
N ASN A 487 2.29 32.52 16.06
CA ASN A 487 2.99 33.70 16.57
C ASN A 487 4.30 33.33 17.27
N SER A 488 4.32 32.26 18.09
CA SER A 488 5.55 31.77 18.73
C SER A 488 6.58 31.22 17.73
N SER A 489 6.12 30.81 16.54
CA SER A 489 6.96 30.33 15.43
C SER A 489 7.20 31.39 14.35
N SER A 490 6.81 32.65 14.57
CA SER A 490 6.80 33.70 13.56
C SER A 490 8.15 33.86 12.87
N GLU A 491 9.24 33.94 13.65
CA GLU A 491 10.61 34.06 13.11
C GLU A 491 11.00 32.87 12.21
N LYS A 492 10.68 31.64 12.66
CA LYS A 492 10.95 30.40 11.90
C LYS A 492 10.13 30.34 10.61
N LEU A 493 8.94 30.93 10.61
CA LEU A 493 8.07 31.07 9.44
C LEU A 493 8.42 32.27 8.56
N GLY A 494 9.48 33.02 8.88
CA GLY A 494 9.90 34.21 8.13
C GLY A 494 9.06 35.43 8.46
N GLY A 495 8.81 35.72 9.74
CA GLY A 495 8.01 36.87 10.16
C GLY A 495 6.52 36.71 9.86
N ALA A 496 6.00 35.49 9.91
CA ALA A 496 4.58 35.24 9.66
C ALA A 496 3.72 35.79 10.81
N LYS A 497 2.64 36.50 10.50
CA LYS A 497 1.72 37.06 11.51
C LYS A 497 0.29 36.63 11.20
N VAL A 498 -0.44 36.21 12.22
CA VAL A 498 -1.88 36.00 12.08
C VAL A 498 -2.57 37.36 11.97
N VAL A 499 -3.21 37.61 10.83
CA VAL A 499 -3.90 38.88 10.53
C VAL A 499 -5.42 38.75 10.46
N ALA A 500 -5.93 37.52 10.39
CA ALA A 500 -7.35 37.23 10.45
C ALA A 500 -7.62 35.91 11.17
N THR A 501 -8.70 35.89 11.93
CA THR A 501 -9.30 34.66 12.47
C THR A 501 -10.77 34.63 12.11
N GLY A 502 -11.35 33.44 12.01
CA GLY A 502 -12.76 33.26 11.68
C GLY A 502 -13.30 31.97 12.25
N VAL A 503 -14.62 31.91 12.39
CA VAL A 503 -15.36 30.71 12.79
C VAL A 503 -16.48 30.51 11.79
N VAL A 504 -16.65 29.28 11.31
CA VAL A 504 -17.78 28.87 10.46
C VAL A 504 -18.35 27.54 10.93
N SER A 505 -19.62 27.31 10.63
CA SER A 505 -20.26 26.01 10.81
C SER A 505 -19.70 25.01 9.80
N ASP A 506 -19.92 23.72 10.06
CA ASP A 506 -19.53 22.61 9.20
C ASP A 506 -20.44 22.57 7.95
N ASP A 507 -20.20 23.51 7.04
CA ASP A 507 -20.95 23.72 5.81
C ASP A 507 -19.99 24.04 4.66
N VAL A 508 -20.07 23.25 3.59
CA VAL A 508 -19.16 23.36 2.44
C VAL A 508 -19.20 24.77 1.84
N GLY A 509 -20.38 25.36 1.67
CA GLY A 509 -20.54 26.68 1.08
C GLY A 509 -19.86 27.77 1.89
N LYS A 510 -20.11 27.80 3.21
CA LYS A 510 -19.52 28.80 4.12
C LYS A 510 -18.01 28.66 4.23
N ILE A 511 -17.48 27.44 4.31
CA ILE A 511 -16.03 27.22 4.35
C ILE A 511 -15.40 27.71 3.05
N LYS A 512 -15.97 27.35 1.89
CA LYS A 512 -15.48 27.79 0.57
C LYS A 512 -15.46 29.31 0.44
N GLU A 513 -16.53 29.98 0.85
CA GLU A 513 -16.64 31.45 0.77
C GLU A 513 -15.50 32.13 1.53
N VAL A 514 -15.20 31.66 2.75
CA VAL A 514 -14.10 32.23 3.55
C VAL A 514 -12.74 31.92 2.93
N LEU A 515 -12.50 30.67 2.50
CA LEU A 515 -11.24 30.30 1.85
C LEU A 515 -11.00 31.11 0.57
N GLN A 516 -12.01 31.27 -0.28
CA GLN A 516 -11.93 32.06 -1.51
C GLN A 516 -11.72 33.54 -1.21
N ARG A 517 -12.46 34.13 -0.26
CA ARG A 517 -12.26 35.53 0.13
C ARG A 517 -10.84 35.76 0.64
N TRP A 518 -10.36 34.91 1.55
CA TRP A 518 -9.03 35.05 2.15
C TRP A 518 -7.90 34.84 1.14
N SER A 519 -8.06 33.93 0.18
CA SER A 519 -7.08 33.71 -0.87
C SER A 519 -7.13 34.76 -1.98
N ASP A 520 -8.32 35.08 -2.49
CA ASP A 520 -8.49 35.85 -3.73
C ASP A 520 -8.58 37.34 -3.49
N ILE A 521 -9.21 37.76 -2.39
CA ILE A 521 -9.47 39.17 -2.06
C ILE A 521 -8.45 39.67 -1.06
N ASP A 522 -8.33 38.99 0.09
CA ASP A 522 -7.45 39.45 1.17
C ASP A 522 -5.97 39.09 0.93
N LYS A 523 -5.70 38.26 -0.09
CA LYS A 523 -4.37 37.84 -0.56
C LYS A 523 -3.48 37.34 0.58
N LEU A 524 -4.02 36.46 1.41
CA LEU A 524 -3.27 35.83 2.49
C LEU A 524 -2.27 34.81 1.94
N ASP A 525 -1.16 34.63 2.65
CA ASP A 525 -0.10 33.71 2.22
C ASP A 525 -0.36 32.27 2.71
N LEU A 526 -0.94 32.13 3.92
CA LEU A 526 -1.27 30.84 4.54
C LEU A 526 -2.65 30.89 5.19
N ILE A 527 -3.46 29.86 4.96
CA ILE A 527 -4.72 29.62 5.66
C ILE A 527 -4.66 28.26 6.36
N LEU A 528 -4.91 28.25 7.66
CA LEU A 528 -5.06 27.04 8.46
C LEU A 528 -6.53 26.87 8.83
N THR A 529 -7.15 25.77 8.43
CA THR A 529 -8.49 25.42 8.95
C THR A 529 -8.35 24.43 10.09
N LEU A 530 -9.19 24.52 11.11
CA LEU A 530 -9.13 23.69 12.31
C LEU A 530 -10.47 22.98 12.50
N GLY A 531 -10.49 21.65 12.39
CA GLY A 531 -11.72 20.85 12.57
C GLY A 531 -12.42 20.46 11.27
N GLY A 532 -13.46 19.64 11.39
CA GLY A 532 -14.24 19.11 10.28
C GLY A 532 -13.47 18.13 9.37
N THR A 533 -12.41 17.47 9.86
CA THR A 533 -11.57 16.54 9.09
C THR A 533 -11.82 15.06 9.41
N GLY A 534 -12.72 14.74 10.35
CA GLY A 534 -13.04 13.37 10.75
C GLY A 534 -13.92 12.61 9.75
N PHE A 535 -14.51 11.49 10.20
CA PHE A 535 -15.37 10.62 9.36
C PHE A 535 -16.86 10.89 9.53
N THR A 536 -17.27 11.82 10.39
CA THR A 536 -18.71 12.07 10.62
C THR A 536 -19.34 12.77 9.41
N PRO A 537 -20.65 12.65 9.19
CA PRO A 537 -21.33 13.34 8.08
C PRO A 537 -21.22 14.87 8.13
N ARG A 538 -20.86 15.44 9.29
CA ARG A 538 -20.62 16.88 9.45
C ARG A 538 -19.17 17.25 9.13
N ASP A 539 -18.21 16.33 9.17
CA ASP A 539 -16.82 16.65 8.82
C ASP A 539 -16.69 16.89 7.30
N VAL A 540 -16.73 18.15 6.87
CA VAL A 540 -16.77 18.53 5.43
C VAL A 540 -15.64 19.49 5.00
N THR A 541 -14.69 19.75 5.89
CA THR A 541 -13.57 20.69 5.62
C THR A 541 -12.67 20.24 4.46
N PRO A 542 -12.32 18.95 4.30
CA PRO A 542 -11.54 18.48 3.15
C PRO A 542 -12.26 18.67 1.82
N GLU A 543 -13.56 18.39 1.76
CA GLU A 543 -14.40 18.56 0.56
C GLU A 543 -14.40 20.03 0.13
N ALA A 544 -14.68 20.94 1.06
CA ALA A 544 -14.66 22.38 0.81
C ALA A 544 -13.28 22.87 0.33
N THR A 545 -12.21 22.33 0.91
CA THR A 545 -10.83 22.70 0.54
C THR A 545 -10.46 22.20 -0.84
N LYS A 546 -10.78 20.94 -1.18
CA LYS A 546 -10.51 20.35 -2.50
C LYS A 546 -11.24 21.08 -3.63
N GLU A 547 -12.41 21.63 -3.36
CA GLU A 547 -13.15 22.41 -4.36
C GLU A 547 -12.57 23.80 -4.63
N VAL A 548 -11.69 24.34 -3.77
CA VAL A 548 -11.11 25.69 -3.94
C VAL A 548 -9.64 25.69 -4.33
N ILE A 549 -8.89 24.63 -4.04
CA ILE A 549 -7.47 24.55 -4.39
C ILE A 549 -7.29 24.21 -5.88
N GLU A 550 -6.26 24.79 -6.49
CA GLU A 550 -5.86 24.55 -7.89
C GLU A 550 -4.79 23.46 -7.99
N LYS A 551 -3.99 23.27 -6.94
CA LYS A 551 -2.90 22.29 -6.86
C LYS A 551 -2.84 21.66 -5.48
N GLU A 552 -2.88 20.34 -5.40
CA GLU A 552 -2.74 19.64 -4.12
C GLU A 552 -1.29 19.59 -3.64
N THR A 553 -1.11 19.55 -2.31
CA THR A 553 0.21 19.44 -1.65
C THR A 553 0.27 18.21 -0.74
N PRO A 554 0.14 16.98 -1.29
CA PRO A 554 0.01 15.75 -0.50
C PRO A 554 1.21 15.44 0.39
N GLY A 555 2.40 15.95 0.06
CA GLY A 555 3.60 15.78 0.89
C GLY A 555 3.46 16.40 2.29
N LEU A 556 2.74 17.52 2.43
CA LEU A 556 2.48 18.13 3.74
C LEU A 556 1.57 17.22 4.58
N LEU A 557 0.55 16.64 3.95
CA LEU A 557 -0.38 15.71 4.60
C LEU A 557 0.33 14.44 5.06
N TYR A 558 1.24 13.90 4.25
CA TYR A 558 2.03 12.73 4.60
C TYR A 558 2.88 12.97 5.86
N VAL A 559 3.58 14.11 5.93
CA VAL A 559 4.41 14.46 7.10
C VAL A 559 3.54 14.67 8.35
N MET A 560 2.42 15.39 8.22
CA MET A 560 1.47 15.56 9.34
C MET A 560 0.96 14.20 9.84
N MET A 561 0.51 13.33 8.94
CA MET A 561 0.00 12.01 9.29
C MET A 561 1.08 11.14 9.96
N GLN A 562 2.30 11.13 9.41
CA GLN A 562 3.42 10.36 9.96
C GLN A 562 3.79 10.81 11.37
N GLU A 563 3.85 12.12 11.63
CA GLU A 563 4.17 12.64 12.96
C GLU A 563 3.02 12.44 13.96
N SER A 564 1.76 12.67 13.54
CA SER A 564 0.60 12.44 14.41
C SER A 564 0.41 10.96 14.78
N LEU A 565 0.74 10.01 13.89
CA LEU A 565 0.68 8.58 14.19
C LEU A 565 1.68 8.12 15.26
N LYS A 566 2.75 8.89 15.50
CA LYS A 566 3.68 8.61 16.63
C LYS A 566 3.05 8.94 17.98
N VAL A 567 2.08 9.85 18.01
CA VAL A 567 1.40 10.32 19.22
C VAL A 567 0.13 9.52 19.48
N THR A 568 -0.68 9.29 18.45
CA THR A 568 -1.95 8.56 18.58
C THR A 568 -2.28 7.74 17.33
N PRO A 569 -2.69 6.46 17.48
CA PRO A 569 -3.13 5.66 16.35
C PRO A 569 -4.39 6.24 15.69
N PHE A 570 -5.22 7.00 16.43
CA PHE A 570 -6.44 7.61 15.91
C PHE A 570 -6.20 8.72 14.87
N ALA A 571 -4.95 9.17 14.69
CA ALA A 571 -4.60 10.13 13.64
C ALA A 571 -4.99 9.62 12.23
N MET A 572 -5.02 8.30 12.02
CA MET A 572 -5.46 7.67 10.76
C MET A 572 -6.90 8.00 10.36
N LEU A 573 -7.72 8.52 11.28
CA LEU A 573 -9.11 8.90 11.05
C LEU A 573 -9.27 10.33 10.50
N SER A 574 -8.17 11.05 10.24
CA SER A 574 -8.22 12.38 9.62
C SER A 574 -8.19 12.28 8.09
N ARG A 575 -9.14 12.94 7.43
CA ARG A 575 -9.26 13.07 5.97
C ARG A 575 -8.74 14.43 5.46
N SER A 576 -7.86 15.08 6.21
CA SER A 576 -7.29 16.41 5.89
C SER A 576 -6.89 16.57 4.41
N ALA A 577 -7.12 17.76 3.86
CA ALA A 577 -6.59 18.18 2.56
C ALA A 577 -5.62 19.36 2.71
N ALA A 578 -4.72 19.53 1.75
CA ALA A 578 -3.84 20.67 1.65
C ALA A 578 -3.56 20.98 0.19
N GLY A 579 -3.45 22.26 -0.14
CA GLY A 579 -3.23 22.69 -1.51
C GLY A 579 -3.04 24.20 -1.66
N ILE A 580 -2.85 24.62 -2.89
CA ILE A 580 -2.57 26.00 -3.27
C ILE A 580 -3.74 26.55 -4.08
N ARG A 581 -4.20 27.74 -3.72
CA ARG A 581 -5.13 28.57 -4.51
C ARG A 581 -4.45 29.89 -4.82
N GLY A 582 -4.24 30.23 -6.09
CA GLY A 582 -3.43 31.39 -6.46
C GLY A 582 -2.06 31.39 -5.79
N SER A 583 -1.82 32.38 -4.92
CA SER A 583 -0.59 32.54 -4.12
C SER A 583 -0.79 32.20 -2.63
N THR A 584 -1.83 31.44 -2.30
CA THR A 584 -2.17 31.08 -0.92
C THR A 584 -2.03 29.58 -0.71
N LEU A 585 -1.32 29.18 0.34
CA LEU A 585 -1.27 27.80 0.81
C LEU A 585 -2.42 27.58 1.81
N ILE A 586 -3.20 26.51 1.62
CA ILE A 586 -4.32 26.13 2.48
C ILE A 586 -4.02 24.74 3.08
N ILE A 587 -4.13 24.60 4.40
CA ILE A 587 -3.85 23.34 5.10
C ILE A 587 -4.96 23.05 6.12
N ASN A 588 -5.57 21.86 6.05
CA ASN A 588 -6.56 21.41 7.03
C ASN A 588 -5.90 20.71 8.21
N MET A 589 -6.04 21.29 9.40
CA MET A 589 -5.56 20.76 10.66
C MET A 589 -6.70 20.14 11.47
N PRO A 590 -6.39 19.15 12.33
CA PRO A 590 -7.38 18.59 13.25
C PRO A 590 -7.97 19.65 14.20
N GLY A 591 -9.19 19.42 14.66
CA GLY A 591 -9.88 20.31 15.61
C GLY A 591 -9.38 20.23 17.06
N ASN A 592 -8.38 19.40 17.36
CA ASN A 592 -7.82 19.24 18.70
C ASN A 592 -6.62 20.21 18.92
N PRO A 593 -6.60 21.04 19.98
CA PRO A 593 -5.54 22.02 20.20
C PRO A 593 -4.12 21.45 20.28
N ASN A 594 -3.93 20.24 20.81
CA ASN A 594 -2.62 19.61 20.90
C ASN A 594 -2.16 19.11 19.52
N ALA A 595 -3.07 18.48 18.78
CA ALA A 595 -2.79 18.00 17.42
C ALA A 595 -2.45 19.14 16.46
N VAL A 596 -3.03 20.35 16.65
CA VAL A 596 -2.66 21.54 15.88
C VAL A 596 -1.20 21.93 16.11
N ALA A 597 -0.73 21.91 17.36
CA ALA A 597 0.65 22.25 17.68
C ALA A 597 1.63 21.22 17.08
N GLU A 598 1.31 19.94 17.20
CA GLU A 598 2.07 18.82 16.64
C GLU A 598 2.18 18.91 15.12
N CYS A 599 1.05 19.11 14.43
CA CYS A 599 1.02 19.25 12.97
C CYS A 599 1.82 20.47 12.51
N MET A 600 1.71 21.60 13.23
CA MET A 600 2.49 22.78 12.90
C MET A 600 3.98 22.54 13.09
N GLU A 601 4.41 21.95 14.20
CA GLU A 601 5.81 21.63 14.49
C GLU A 601 6.41 20.71 13.41
N ALA A 602 5.66 19.70 12.98
CA ALA A 602 6.03 18.80 11.89
C ALA A 602 6.27 19.54 10.57
N LEU A 603 5.48 20.58 10.27
CA LEU A 603 5.57 21.34 9.03
C LEU A 603 6.59 22.48 9.07
N LEU A 604 6.95 23.00 10.26
CA LEU A 604 7.85 24.16 10.41
C LEU A 604 9.12 24.11 9.55
N PRO A 605 9.84 22.97 9.41
CA PRO A 605 11.09 22.92 8.64
C PRO A 605 10.92 23.27 7.16
N ALA A 606 9.76 22.98 6.57
CA ALA A 606 9.49 23.18 5.15
C ALA A 606 8.58 24.39 4.88
N LEU A 607 7.76 24.80 5.86
CA LEU A 607 6.66 25.73 5.64
C LEU A 607 7.13 27.13 5.20
N LYS A 608 8.22 27.66 5.77
CA LYS A 608 8.82 28.94 5.31
C LYS A 608 9.22 28.90 3.85
N HIS A 609 9.87 27.81 3.41
CA HIS A 609 10.31 27.67 2.03
C HIS A 609 9.12 27.52 1.08
N ALA A 610 8.12 26.73 1.48
CA ALA A 610 6.88 26.57 0.72
C ALA A 610 6.18 27.93 0.49
N LEU A 611 6.05 28.76 1.54
CA LEU A 611 5.43 30.08 1.41
C LEU A 611 6.20 31.02 0.47
N LYS A 612 7.54 30.99 0.49
CA LYS A 612 8.36 31.76 -0.48
C LYS A 612 8.15 31.30 -1.92
N GLN A 613 8.10 29.98 -2.14
CA GLN A 613 7.89 29.41 -3.48
C GLN A 613 6.50 29.76 -4.02
N VAL A 614 5.46 29.64 -3.19
CA VAL A 614 4.08 29.96 -3.57
C VAL A 614 3.92 31.46 -3.90
N LYS A 615 4.65 32.34 -3.21
CA LYS A 615 4.69 33.79 -3.47
C LYS A 615 5.49 34.18 -4.72
N GLY A 616 6.13 33.21 -5.38
CA GLY A 616 6.87 33.43 -6.64
C GLY A 616 8.31 33.89 -6.47
N ASP A 617 8.88 33.79 -5.26
CA ASP A 617 10.26 34.18 -5.00
C ASP A 617 11.24 33.09 -5.48
N LYS A 618 11.71 33.23 -6.72
CA LYS A 618 12.68 32.30 -7.35
C LYS A 618 14.12 32.53 -6.87
N ARG A 619 14.36 33.41 -5.89
CA ARG A 619 15.69 33.88 -5.48
C ARG A 619 16.02 33.57 -4.01
N GLU A 620 16.00 32.30 -3.63
CA GLU A 620 16.78 31.86 -2.45
C GLU A 620 17.56 30.59 -2.76
N LYS A 621 18.79 30.77 -3.25
CA LYS A 621 19.89 29.85 -2.95
C LYS A 621 20.28 30.16 -1.51
N HIS A 622 20.02 29.25 -0.56
CA HIS A 622 20.46 29.45 0.81
C HIS A 622 22.01 29.56 0.87
N PRO A 623 22.59 30.63 1.45
CA PRO A 623 24.00 30.66 1.81
C PRO A 623 24.16 29.94 3.15
N ARG A 624 24.06 28.61 3.14
CA ARG A 624 24.43 27.68 4.23
C ARG A 624 24.27 26.23 3.77
N HIS A 625 24.77 25.90 2.59
CA HIS A 625 25.14 24.52 2.31
C HIS A 625 26.62 24.40 2.70
N ILE A 626 26.88 24.04 3.95
CA ILE A 626 28.21 23.53 4.29
C ILE A 626 28.24 22.13 3.65
N PRO A 627 29.20 21.83 2.75
CA PRO A 627 29.40 20.47 2.27
C PRO A 627 29.51 19.53 3.49
N HIS A 628 28.91 18.35 3.44
CA HIS A 628 28.93 17.40 4.55
C HIS A 628 30.36 17.07 5.07
N GLU A 629 31.40 17.37 4.29
CA GLU A 629 32.82 17.27 4.69
C GLU A 629 33.27 18.21 5.82
N HIS A 630 32.52 19.27 6.15
CA HIS A 630 32.94 20.28 7.15
C HIS A 630 31.97 20.48 8.32
N ALA A 631 30.93 19.65 8.46
CA ALA A 631 30.11 19.64 9.65
C ALA A 631 30.84 18.86 10.77
N THR A 632 31.13 19.52 11.89
CA THR A 632 31.70 18.84 13.07
C THR A 632 30.73 17.73 13.52
N PRO A 633 31.15 16.45 13.59
CA PRO A 633 30.25 15.37 13.97
C PRO A 633 29.81 15.56 15.42
N VAL A 634 28.51 15.76 15.66
CA VAL A 634 27.94 15.55 17.00
C VAL A 634 27.70 14.05 17.10
N ASP A 635 28.72 13.34 17.56
CA ASP A 635 28.74 11.89 17.65
C ASP A 635 27.79 11.40 18.76
N THR A 636 26.53 11.19 18.37
CA THR A 636 25.51 10.51 19.18
C THR A 636 25.72 8.99 19.20
N TRP A 637 26.64 8.49 18.37
CA TRP A 637 26.95 7.07 18.24
C TRP A 637 28.01 6.63 19.25
N GLU A 638 29.10 7.39 19.46
CA GLU A 638 30.11 7.12 20.49
C GLU A 638 29.53 7.14 21.91
N ARG A 639 28.56 8.01 22.17
CA ARG A 639 27.88 8.11 23.48
C ARG A 639 26.97 6.89 23.73
N SER A 640 26.26 6.45 22.70
CA SER A 640 25.42 5.25 22.73
C SER A 640 26.26 3.96 22.80
N HIS A 641 27.40 3.93 22.11
CA HIS A 641 28.36 2.82 22.12
C HIS A 641 29.06 2.69 23.48
N LYS A 642 29.48 3.79 24.12
CA LYS A 642 30.06 3.76 25.48
C LYS A 642 29.05 3.33 26.55
N LEU A 643 27.77 3.69 26.41
CA LEU A 643 26.70 3.24 27.30
C LEU A 643 26.37 1.75 27.10
N ALA A 644 26.40 1.26 25.86
CA ALA A 644 26.17 -0.16 25.54
C ALA A 644 27.36 -1.07 25.93
N SER A 645 28.58 -0.54 25.94
CA SER A 645 29.81 -1.31 26.22
C SER A 645 30.15 -1.41 27.72
N ALA A 646 29.49 -0.65 28.59
CA ALA A 646 29.77 -0.63 30.03
C ALA A 646 28.95 -1.65 30.85
N GLY A 647 28.13 -2.49 30.20
CA GLY A 647 27.20 -3.42 30.83
C GLY A 647 27.65 -4.88 30.84
N SER A 648 28.85 -5.19 31.35
CA SER A 648 29.23 -6.59 31.64
C SER A 648 30.11 -6.70 32.89
N VAL A 649 29.52 -6.43 34.05
CA VAL A 649 30.06 -6.90 35.33
C VAL A 649 29.03 -7.86 35.93
N LYS A 650 29.44 -9.12 36.08
CA LYS A 650 28.63 -10.21 36.68
C LYS A 650 28.17 -9.84 38.09
N PRO A 651 26.93 -10.16 38.51
CA PRO A 651 26.59 -10.20 39.92
C PRO A 651 27.08 -11.52 40.52
N SER A 652 28.02 -11.43 41.47
CA SER A 652 28.36 -12.52 42.38
C SER A 652 27.22 -12.69 43.41
N CYS A 653 26.66 -13.90 43.48
CA CYS A 653 25.69 -14.33 44.49
C CYS A 653 26.42 -14.59 45.84
N PRO A 654 25.83 -14.27 47.01
CA PRO A 654 26.50 -14.41 48.31
C PRO A 654 26.06 -15.69 49.01
N CYS A 655 26.97 -16.67 49.18
CA CYS A 655 26.78 -17.79 50.12
C CYS A 655 28.11 -18.28 50.72
N SER A 656 28.44 -17.70 51.87
CA SER A 656 29.02 -18.35 53.05
C SER A 656 28.43 -17.56 54.23
N HIS A 657 27.61 -18.08 55.14
CA HIS A 657 27.23 -19.46 55.51
C HIS A 657 25.86 -19.91 55.03
#